data_AF-A0A2T1CUE4-F1
#
_entry.id   AF-A0A2T1CUE4-F1
#
_cell.length_a   1.000
_cell.length_b   1.000
_cell.length_c   1.000
_cell.angle_alpha   90.00
_cell.angle_beta   90.00
_cell.angle_gamma   90.00
#
_symmetry.space_group_name_H-M   'P 1'
#
loop_
_entity.id
_entity.type
_entity.pdbx_description
1 polymer ?
#
loop_
_entity_poly.entity_id
_entity_poly.type
_entity_poly.pdbx_seq_one_letter_code
_entity_poly.pdbx_strand_id
1 'polypeptide(L)'
;PLESFKGKGSELGFKYDFGKCYDNLQKQKLSLECLDSGVDSLLKFHKVTIIVRNADIFQEELKAGLKNYIDENTDNKDDREELNSLLDEMVENQTSDFHRLVRVVDRETLGQLKKEAKITYLEYLLENIDSTTENVRGLIYLQDLIRRLRLIEAYIGDINKPDGDYLVSYHGTQVNYRDMFSRSEAFDYLPIVPIIAGSLGETTDDAGGDRQFICGLKLKFGNPVQSRGGDRVFDYYLNLLNPDSEEHLAALEEPANHETFFRKALKIAFLYYFVFASRSNPLAPNYDTDSELNYNPIAGFEQNVVSILQGSDEDAKKELFRNFIQGFEKFNIAHKINSLKQLLQKCILDQTILPPRTEPRQILIKRGLLENIDRTLTTGKFFKEVVARNPKETLQYISVGKPNLSPRAICQLPLNITIEDVRYFPTDEFQSFSMEYNIKGMQALPVVWVPKTDRSKGVFYKNFPNKSVVFPYDNRRLDNQKGLKPQAAFVYKFAVALMSYICLQILLDKLPNNLFVPMIRLHEGYHENPSHSEKFMGHFSKTLCHILSEKHRSNSKGFRIIGTPSGLTIRNGLSSLYSILPKKFRFNNVQLSPELDNLAIITVSTRDSDVRKNRGNRADRKACLFGEVTGIRRQADDTIQVGMLKTFSENYSLQHLYTQPSILGDIVTQLYNRGYRNFLYISQAPYMSTLHITQNDEDDKLFFMSKDIIRILKGEREDIRIYPVFFDKYYVHSPKQHRGESFYIQDTTQLTSLFADTSKQAAVFFNLFNGIKVEQGDKNFYNGVISYSTLLNIYEGILDDGDIRQGLIYDGTIKDTLLHYLTIFHFSRYKARQKISLKLDPFDRIIGDNSVGALSEFSHAGGSATFNALAFLNKVREVLSVTETV
;
A
#
# COMPACT_ATOMS: atom_id res chain seq x y z
N PRO A 1 6.65 -36.98 -14.27
CA PRO A 1 7.76 -36.03 -14.56
C PRO A 1 7.22 -34.68 -15.05
N LEU A 2 7.78 -33.58 -14.54
CA LEU A 2 7.43 -32.21 -14.97
C LEU A 2 7.80 -31.96 -16.43
N GLU A 3 8.78 -32.69 -16.97
CA GLU A 3 9.18 -32.64 -18.37
C GLU A 3 8.04 -33.02 -19.34
N SER A 4 7.05 -33.79 -18.89
CA SER A 4 5.83 -34.08 -19.67
C SER A 4 4.97 -32.84 -19.93
N PHE A 5 5.20 -31.74 -19.21
CA PHE A 5 4.53 -30.46 -19.38
C PHE A 5 5.28 -29.53 -20.35
N LYS A 6 6.28 -30.00 -21.09
CA LYS A 6 6.89 -29.18 -22.16
C LYS A 6 5.90 -28.95 -23.32
N GLY A 7 5.82 -27.71 -23.81
CA GLY A 7 5.00 -27.33 -24.98
C GLY A 7 5.06 -25.82 -25.28
N LYS A 8 4.23 -25.31 -26.19
CA LYS A 8 4.28 -23.89 -26.61
C LYS A 8 3.77 -22.88 -25.57
N GLY A 9 2.97 -23.33 -24.59
CA GLY A 9 2.37 -22.45 -23.58
C GLY A 9 1.25 -21.54 -24.10
N SER A 10 0.68 -21.84 -25.27
CA SER A 10 -0.40 -21.08 -25.90
C SER A 10 -1.80 -21.66 -25.67
N GLU A 11 -1.89 -22.86 -25.08
CA GLU A 11 -3.13 -23.61 -24.89
C GLU A 11 -3.40 -23.83 -23.41
N LEU A 12 -4.69 -23.83 -23.03
CA LEU A 12 -5.11 -24.07 -21.66
C LEU A 12 -4.67 -25.48 -21.23
N GLY A 13 -4.15 -25.62 -20.01
CA GLY A 13 -3.60 -26.86 -19.50
C GLY A 13 -2.34 -26.61 -18.69
N PHE A 14 -1.44 -27.58 -18.64
CA PHE A 14 -0.16 -27.45 -17.94
C PHE A 14 1.04 -27.27 -18.88
N LYS A 15 0.87 -27.36 -20.21
CA LYS A 15 2.00 -27.31 -21.13
C LYS A 15 2.64 -25.91 -21.19
N TYR A 16 3.96 -25.82 -21.04
CA TYR A 16 4.71 -24.56 -21.06
C TYR A 16 6.09 -24.69 -21.71
N ASP A 17 6.61 -23.57 -22.18
CA ASP A 17 7.85 -23.49 -22.96
C ASP A 17 9.08 -23.46 -22.04
N PHE A 18 9.35 -24.60 -21.39
CA PHE A 18 10.52 -24.75 -20.51
C PHE A 18 11.84 -24.88 -21.26
N GLY A 19 11.81 -25.17 -22.56
CA GLY A 19 13.01 -25.35 -23.39
C GLY A 19 13.59 -24.05 -23.95
N LYS A 20 12.85 -22.94 -23.84
CA LYS A 20 13.29 -21.64 -24.33
C LYS A 20 14.38 -21.04 -23.43
N CYS A 21 15.56 -20.83 -24.00
CA CYS A 21 16.57 -19.95 -23.43
C CYS A 21 16.27 -18.49 -23.80
N TYR A 22 16.55 -17.58 -22.87
CA TYR A 22 16.37 -16.15 -23.05
C TYR A 22 17.72 -15.45 -22.96
N ASP A 23 18.39 -15.23 -24.09
CA ASP A 23 19.81 -14.80 -24.12
C ASP A 23 20.04 -13.28 -24.14
N ASN A 24 18.99 -12.50 -24.37
CA ASN A 24 19.07 -11.04 -24.56
C ASN A 24 18.40 -10.26 -23.42
N LEU A 25 18.51 -10.74 -22.17
CA LEU A 25 18.04 -9.97 -21.01
C LEU A 25 19.10 -8.95 -20.63
N GLN A 26 18.69 -7.71 -20.42
CA GLN A 26 19.59 -6.59 -20.20
C GLN A 26 19.05 -5.64 -19.13
N LYS A 27 19.98 -4.97 -18.44
CA LYS A 27 19.70 -3.77 -17.66
C LYS A 27 20.75 -2.69 -17.89
N GLN A 28 20.33 -1.43 -17.82
CA GLN A 28 21.19 -0.25 -17.99
C GLN A 28 21.23 0.58 -16.71
N LYS A 29 22.42 1.10 -16.37
CA LYS A 29 22.59 1.98 -15.21
C LYS A 29 22.08 3.38 -15.52
N LEU A 30 21.50 4.03 -14.52
CA LEU A 30 21.11 5.42 -14.56
C LEU A 30 21.94 6.24 -13.58
N SER A 31 22.05 7.54 -13.86
CA SER A 31 22.64 8.55 -12.99
C SER A 31 21.61 9.64 -12.66
N LEU A 32 21.79 10.28 -11.51
CA LEU A 32 21.05 11.47 -11.08
C LEU A 32 21.82 12.77 -11.35
N GLU A 33 23.06 12.68 -11.82
CA GLU A 33 23.88 13.86 -12.13
C GLU A 33 23.18 14.72 -13.18
N CYS A 34 22.92 15.97 -12.82
CA CYS A 34 22.12 16.88 -13.62
C CYS A 34 22.89 17.34 -14.85
N LEU A 35 22.36 17.05 -16.03
CA LEU A 35 22.66 17.83 -17.24
C LEU A 35 21.80 19.10 -17.23
N ASP A 36 22.30 20.21 -17.75
CA ASP A 36 21.59 21.50 -17.80
C ASP A 36 20.23 21.43 -18.54
N SER A 37 19.97 20.33 -19.27
CA SER A 37 18.74 20.07 -20.01
C SER A 37 18.11 18.73 -19.62
N GLY A 38 16.80 18.73 -19.38
CA GLY A 38 16.02 17.52 -19.13
C GLY A 38 15.65 16.72 -20.39
N VAL A 39 16.05 17.18 -21.59
CA VAL A 39 15.77 16.51 -22.88
C VAL A 39 16.35 15.09 -22.92
N ASP A 40 17.52 14.89 -22.32
CA ASP A 40 18.21 13.60 -22.31
C ASP A 40 17.76 12.66 -21.20
N SER A 41 16.92 13.15 -20.28
CA SER A 41 16.40 12.32 -19.19
C SER A 41 15.54 11.16 -19.71
N LEU A 42 15.78 9.96 -19.15
CA LEU A 42 14.96 8.78 -19.41
C LEU A 42 13.74 8.70 -18.51
N LEU A 43 13.86 9.20 -17.29
CA LEU A 43 12.82 9.15 -16.27
C LEU A 43 12.73 10.48 -15.52
N LYS A 44 11.51 10.79 -15.08
CA LYS A 44 11.14 11.98 -14.31
C LYS A 44 10.46 11.57 -13.02
N PHE A 45 10.88 12.11 -11.89
CA PHE A 45 10.35 11.84 -10.57
C PHE A 45 10.03 13.13 -9.83
N HIS A 46 8.81 13.24 -9.32
CA HIS A 46 8.48 14.33 -8.42
C HIS A 46 8.57 13.83 -6.98
N LYS A 47 9.45 14.45 -6.21
CA LYS A 47 9.70 14.15 -4.81
C LYS A 47 8.99 15.20 -3.95
N VAL A 48 8.45 14.77 -2.80
CA VAL A 48 8.02 15.68 -1.73
C VAL A 48 8.76 15.36 -0.45
N THR A 49 9.25 16.41 0.20
CA THR A 49 9.91 16.36 1.50
C THR A 49 9.11 17.23 2.47
N ILE A 50 8.66 16.64 3.58
CA ILE A 50 7.93 17.35 4.63
C ILE A 50 8.82 17.37 5.88
N ILE A 51 9.21 18.55 6.34
CA ILE A 51 10.05 18.72 7.54
C ILE A 51 9.21 19.42 8.60
N VAL A 52 8.86 18.71 9.68
CA VAL A 52 8.23 19.29 10.88
C VAL A 52 9.33 19.64 11.86
N ARG A 53 9.36 20.90 12.30
CA ARG A 53 10.41 21.39 13.20
C ARG A 53 9.95 21.38 14.64
N ASN A 54 10.90 21.31 15.57
CA ASN A 54 10.67 21.43 17.02
C ASN A 54 9.65 20.41 17.56
N ALA A 55 9.62 19.19 17.01
CA ALA A 55 8.63 18.19 17.41
C ALA A 55 8.85 17.67 18.84
N ASP A 56 10.09 17.73 19.31
CA ASP A 56 10.54 17.34 20.65
C ASP A 56 10.02 18.26 21.77
N ILE A 57 9.98 19.58 21.53
CA ILE A 57 9.50 20.57 22.52
C ILE A 57 7.98 20.79 22.48
N PHE A 58 7.25 20.04 21.64
CA PHE A 58 5.81 20.22 21.47
C PHE A 58 5.01 20.15 22.80
N GLN A 59 5.39 19.26 23.72
CA GLN A 59 4.70 19.13 25.00
C GLN A 59 4.85 20.41 25.84
N GLU A 60 6.02 21.05 25.79
CA GLU A 60 6.30 22.31 26.48
C GLU A 60 5.49 23.46 25.87
N GLU A 61 5.44 23.54 24.54
CA GLU A 61 4.65 24.54 23.82
C GLU A 61 3.14 24.39 24.08
N LEU A 62 2.63 23.15 24.11
CA LEU A 62 1.23 22.89 24.44
C LEU A 62 0.90 23.30 25.89
N LYS A 63 1.80 23.00 26.84
CA LYS A 63 1.66 23.42 28.24
C LYS A 63 1.66 24.95 28.36
N ALA A 64 2.60 25.63 27.70
CA ALA A 64 2.66 27.10 27.68
C ALA A 64 1.40 27.71 27.06
N GLY A 65 0.89 27.13 25.97
CA GLY A 65 -0.36 27.53 25.34
C GLY A 65 -1.58 27.43 26.26
N LEU A 66 -1.66 26.39 27.08
CA LEU A 66 -2.71 26.23 28.09
C LEU A 66 -2.57 27.25 29.24
N LYS A 67 -1.34 27.54 29.70
CA LYS A 67 -1.08 28.60 30.69
C LYS A 67 -1.54 29.97 30.20
N ASN A 68 -1.17 30.33 28.97
CA ASN A 68 -1.61 31.58 28.36
C ASN A 68 -3.15 31.66 28.27
N TYR A 69 -3.82 30.54 27.96
CA TYR A 69 -5.28 30.50 27.95
C TYR A 69 -5.89 30.75 29.35
N ILE A 70 -5.30 30.16 30.41
CA ILE A 70 -5.71 30.41 31.80
C ILE A 70 -5.53 31.90 32.15
N ASP A 71 -4.37 32.47 31.84
CA ASP A 71 -4.02 33.86 32.16
C ASP A 71 -4.94 34.87 31.44
N GLU A 72 -5.30 34.59 30.19
CA GLU A 72 -6.17 35.45 29.38
C GLU A 72 -7.66 35.41 29.78
N ASN A 73 -8.11 34.35 30.45
CA ASN A 73 -9.55 34.10 30.69
C ASN A 73 -9.89 33.96 32.18
N THR A 74 -8.95 34.22 33.10
CA THR A 74 -9.15 34.17 34.55
C THR A 74 -8.68 35.46 35.20
N ASP A 75 -9.60 36.19 35.85
CA ASP A 75 -9.28 37.44 36.54
C ASP A 75 -8.92 37.23 38.02
N ASN A 76 -9.42 36.16 38.64
CA ASN A 76 -9.16 35.82 40.04
C ASN A 76 -7.81 35.10 40.21
N LYS A 77 -7.04 35.51 41.23
CA LYS A 77 -5.74 34.92 41.53
C LYS A 77 -5.87 33.50 42.09
N ASP A 78 -6.86 33.25 42.94
CA ASP A 78 -7.04 31.93 43.57
C ASP A 78 -7.44 30.88 42.53
N ASP A 79 -8.41 31.21 41.66
CA ASP A 79 -8.83 30.33 40.56
C ASP A 79 -7.69 30.06 39.57
N ARG A 80 -6.82 31.06 39.33
CA ARG A 80 -5.63 30.91 38.48
C ARG A 80 -4.60 29.95 39.10
N GLU A 81 -4.38 30.02 40.41
CA GLU A 81 -3.47 29.09 41.11
C GLU A 81 -4.03 27.66 41.12
N GLU A 82 -5.35 27.50 41.31
CA GLU A 82 -6.03 26.20 41.23
C GLU A 82 -5.93 25.58 39.83
N LEU A 83 -6.24 26.35 38.77
CA LEU A 83 -6.15 25.87 37.39
C LEU A 83 -4.73 25.51 36.97
N ASN A 84 -3.72 26.28 37.41
CA ASN A 84 -2.33 25.93 37.14
C ASN A 84 -1.93 24.63 37.84
N SER A 85 -2.40 24.41 39.07
CA SER A 85 -2.16 23.16 39.80
C SER A 85 -2.81 21.96 39.09
N LEU A 86 -4.06 22.11 38.64
CA LEU A 86 -4.75 21.08 37.84
C LEU A 86 -4.04 20.78 36.52
N LEU A 87 -3.50 21.81 35.85
CA LEU A 87 -2.73 21.65 34.62
C LEU A 87 -1.45 20.85 34.88
N ASP A 88 -0.73 21.16 35.96
CA ASP A 88 0.50 20.45 36.32
C ASP A 88 0.21 18.96 36.65
N GLU A 89 -0.84 18.67 37.44
CA GLU A 89 -1.30 17.29 37.70
C GLU A 89 -1.67 16.53 36.40
N MET A 90 -2.35 17.21 35.46
CA MET A 90 -2.72 16.63 34.17
C MET A 90 -1.50 16.29 33.30
N VAL A 91 -0.46 17.13 33.34
CA VAL A 91 0.79 16.93 32.59
C VAL A 91 1.60 15.76 33.18
N GLU A 92 1.61 15.60 34.51
CA GLU A 92 2.31 14.49 35.18
C GLU A 92 1.63 13.13 34.95
N ASN A 93 0.30 13.11 34.81
CA ASN A 93 -0.45 11.87 34.61
C ASN A 93 -0.45 11.39 33.14
N GLN A 94 0.33 10.35 32.82
CA GLN A 94 0.44 9.76 31.47
C GLN A 94 -0.88 9.27 30.82
N THR A 95 -1.92 9.04 31.64
CA THR A 95 -3.24 8.59 31.17
C THR A 95 -4.22 9.73 30.90
N SER A 96 -3.82 10.97 31.20
CA SER A 96 -4.63 12.18 31.07
C SER A 96 -4.98 12.54 29.63
N ASP A 97 -5.95 13.44 29.49
CA ASP A 97 -6.37 13.95 28.18
C ASP A 97 -5.27 14.77 27.48
N PHE A 98 -4.33 15.37 28.23
CA PHE A 98 -3.13 16.00 27.68
C PHE A 98 -2.29 14.99 26.89
N HIS A 99 -1.91 13.89 27.52
CA HIS A 99 -1.12 12.84 26.86
C HIS A 99 -1.91 12.10 25.76
N ARG A 100 -3.24 12.06 25.85
CA ARG A 100 -4.08 11.55 24.74
C ARG A 100 -4.01 12.47 23.53
N LEU A 101 -4.11 13.78 23.71
CA LEU A 101 -3.96 14.74 22.62
C LEU A 101 -2.56 14.66 21.98
N VAL A 102 -1.52 14.61 22.80
CA VAL A 102 -0.12 14.42 22.34
C VAL A 102 -0.02 13.18 21.44
N ARG A 103 -0.56 12.03 21.87
CA ARG A 103 -0.56 10.80 21.05
C ARG A 103 -1.35 10.92 19.75
N VAL A 104 -2.42 11.71 19.72
CA VAL A 104 -3.20 11.95 18.48
C VAL A 104 -2.40 12.80 17.50
N VAL A 105 -1.84 13.91 17.98
CA VAL A 105 -0.99 14.79 17.16
C VAL A 105 0.19 13.98 16.61
N ASP A 106 0.82 13.18 17.47
CA ASP A 106 1.92 12.31 17.09
C ASP A 106 1.53 11.36 15.96
N ARG A 107 0.44 10.60 16.10
CA ARG A 107 0.11 9.47 15.18
C ARG A 107 -0.71 9.82 13.95
N GLU A 108 -1.45 10.92 13.96
CA GLU A 108 -2.49 11.16 12.96
C GLU A 108 -2.24 12.45 12.13
N THR A 109 -1.33 13.33 12.57
CA THR A 109 -1.06 14.61 11.87
C THR A 109 -0.39 14.42 10.51
N LEU A 110 0.41 13.37 10.33
CA LEU A 110 1.03 13.07 9.02
C LEU A 110 -0.01 12.94 7.90
N GLY A 111 -1.20 12.45 8.23
CA GLY A 111 -2.30 12.38 7.29
C GLY A 111 -2.75 13.76 6.79
N GLN A 112 -2.81 14.75 7.67
CA GLN A 112 -3.14 16.13 7.33
C GLN A 112 -1.99 16.80 6.55
N LEU A 113 -0.74 16.54 6.92
CA LEU A 113 0.43 17.03 6.19
C LEU A 113 0.45 16.52 4.75
N LYS A 114 0.16 15.23 4.55
CA LYS A 114 0.01 14.63 3.22
C LYS A 114 -1.13 15.25 2.44
N LYS A 115 -2.25 15.58 3.09
CA LYS A 115 -3.38 16.28 2.45
C LYS A 115 -2.97 17.69 1.97
N GLU A 116 -2.26 18.45 2.80
CA GLU A 116 -1.75 19.78 2.43
C GLU A 116 -0.74 19.68 1.28
N ALA A 117 0.19 18.73 1.34
CA ALA A 117 1.17 18.50 0.28
C ALA A 117 0.53 18.16 -1.08
N LYS A 118 -0.64 17.49 -1.10
CA LYS A 118 -1.41 17.28 -2.35
C LYS A 118 -1.85 18.62 -2.96
N ILE A 119 -2.30 19.58 -2.15
CA ILE A 119 -2.75 20.88 -2.67
C ILE A 119 -1.55 21.73 -3.10
N THR A 120 -0.50 21.81 -2.27
CA THR A 120 0.76 22.51 -2.61
C THR A 120 1.39 21.97 -3.89
N TYR A 121 1.27 20.67 -4.17
CA TYR A 121 1.74 20.11 -5.43
C TYR A 121 0.94 20.57 -6.66
N LEU A 122 -0.38 20.75 -6.54
CA LEU A 122 -1.17 21.33 -7.64
C LEU A 122 -0.81 22.80 -7.86
N GLU A 123 -0.56 23.57 -6.79
CA GLU A 123 -0.09 24.95 -6.86
C GLU A 123 1.30 25.03 -7.54
N TYR A 124 2.20 24.11 -7.21
CA TYR A 124 3.51 23.98 -7.85
C TYR A 124 3.40 23.70 -9.35
N LEU A 125 2.51 22.79 -9.76
CA LEU A 125 2.28 22.53 -11.18
C LEU A 125 1.68 23.75 -11.89
N LEU A 126 0.73 24.45 -11.25
CA LEU A 126 0.09 25.64 -11.82
C LEU A 126 1.10 26.74 -12.14
N GLU A 127 2.04 27.02 -11.23
CA GLU A 127 3.09 28.04 -11.40
C GLU A 127 4.07 27.72 -12.54
N ASN A 128 4.23 26.44 -12.86
CA ASN A 128 5.16 25.95 -13.86
C ASN A 128 4.47 25.60 -15.19
N ILE A 129 3.19 25.93 -15.36
CA ILE A 129 2.49 25.85 -16.65
C ILE A 129 2.62 27.20 -17.37
N ASP A 130 3.10 27.16 -18.61
CA ASP A 130 3.25 28.37 -19.43
C ASP A 130 1.91 29.11 -19.61
N SER A 131 1.92 30.41 -19.29
CA SER A 131 0.81 31.34 -19.50
C SER A 131 0.32 31.42 -20.96
N THR A 132 1.14 31.03 -21.93
CA THR A 132 0.81 30.99 -23.37
C THR A 132 0.22 29.63 -23.80
N THR A 133 -0.09 28.74 -22.86
CA THR A 133 -0.63 27.40 -23.17
C THR A 133 -1.91 27.48 -24.03
N GLU A 134 -1.92 26.72 -25.14
CA GLU A 134 -3.10 26.59 -26.02
C GLU A 134 -4.34 26.04 -25.28
N ASN A 135 -4.16 25.38 -24.13
CA ASN A 135 -5.24 24.85 -23.31
C ASN A 135 -5.57 25.77 -22.12
N VAL A 136 -5.94 27.02 -22.42
CA VAL A 136 -6.39 28.03 -21.43
C VAL A 136 -7.53 27.48 -20.56
N ARG A 137 -8.45 26.71 -21.15
CA ARG A 137 -9.56 26.09 -20.40
C ARG A 137 -9.09 25.14 -19.30
N GLY A 138 -8.12 24.28 -19.63
CA GLY A 138 -7.51 23.39 -18.66
C GLY A 138 -6.87 24.15 -17.50
N LEU A 139 -6.21 25.28 -17.79
CA LEU A 139 -5.56 26.12 -16.78
C LEU A 139 -6.58 26.67 -15.78
N ILE A 140 -7.70 27.22 -16.27
CA ILE A 140 -8.79 27.70 -15.41
C ILE A 140 -9.40 26.54 -14.57
N TYR A 141 -9.56 25.35 -15.14
CA TYR A 141 -10.04 24.20 -14.37
C TYR A 141 -9.06 23.74 -13.29
N LEU A 142 -7.75 23.89 -13.50
CA LEU A 142 -6.74 23.62 -12.46
C LEU A 142 -6.82 24.66 -11.34
N GLN A 143 -6.92 25.94 -11.69
CA GLN A 143 -7.11 27.03 -10.73
C GLN A 143 -8.40 26.83 -9.92
N ASP A 144 -9.50 26.47 -10.58
CA ASP A 144 -10.76 26.21 -9.89
C ASP A 144 -10.63 25.00 -8.96
N LEU A 145 -10.03 23.89 -9.41
CA LEU A 145 -9.80 22.72 -8.56
C LEU A 145 -9.03 23.08 -7.29
N ILE A 146 -7.91 23.80 -7.40
CA ILE A 146 -7.13 24.26 -6.24
C ILE A 146 -8.00 25.11 -5.32
N ARG A 147 -8.73 26.08 -5.89
CA ARG A 147 -9.64 26.96 -5.15
C ARG A 147 -10.73 26.17 -4.42
N ARG A 148 -11.38 25.19 -5.06
CA ARG A 148 -12.41 24.34 -4.46
C ARG A 148 -11.84 23.49 -3.31
N LEU A 149 -10.64 22.93 -3.47
CA LEU A 149 -9.99 22.16 -2.40
C LEU A 149 -9.68 23.04 -1.18
N ARG A 150 -9.18 24.26 -1.41
CA ARG A 150 -8.98 25.26 -0.35
C ARG A 150 -10.30 25.69 0.30
N LEU A 151 -11.37 25.84 -0.48
CA LEU A 151 -12.71 26.14 0.04
C LEU A 151 -13.26 25.02 0.93
N ILE A 152 -13.01 23.75 0.59
CA ILE A 152 -13.38 22.62 1.46
C ILE A 152 -12.69 22.75 2.81
N GLU A 153 -11.37 22.98 2.83
CA GLU A 153 -10.60 23.15 4.08
C GLU A 153 -11.12 24.34 4.91
N ALA A 154 -11.43 25.46 4.25
CA ALA A 154 -12.01 26.63 4.92
C ALA A 154 -13.40 26.33 5.50
N TYR A 155 -14.26 25.63 4.75
CA TYR A 155 -15.62 25.30 5.15
C TYR A 155 -15.67 24.36 6.35
N ILE A 156 -14.92 23.25 6.31
CA ILE A 156 -14.85 22.30 7.43
C ILE A 156 -14.07 22.90 8.62
N GLY A 157 -13.15 23.83 8.34
CA GLY A 157 -12.34 24.49 9.34
C GLY A 157 -13.01 25.65 10.08
N ASP A 158 -14.22 26.05 9.69
CA ASP A 158 -14.94 27.21 10.25
C ASP A 158 -15.30 27.01 11.72
N ILE A 159 -14.56 27.68 12.59
CA ILE A 159 -14.69 27.58 14.04
C ILE A 159 -15.98 28.20 14.59
N ASN A 160 -16.66 29.04 13.82
CA ASN A 160 -17.90 29.68 14.27
C ASN A 160 -19.10 28.74 14.16
N LYS A 161 -18.93 27.59 13.50
CA LYS A 161 -19.97 26.58 13.34
C LYS A 161 -19.78 25.42 14.31
N PRO A 162 -20.79 25.09 15.13
CA PRO A 162 -20.75 23.92 15.99
C PRO A 162 -20.67 22.63 15.17
N ASP A 163 -20.16 21.56 15.80
CA ASP A 163 -20.00 20.25 15.14
C ASP A 163 -21.33 19.69 14.59
N GLY A 164 -22.45 20.01 15.25
CA GLY A 164 -23.79 19.60 14.81
C GLY A 164 -24.19 20.10 13.41
N ASP A 165 -23.65 21.24 12.97
CA ASP A 165 -23.95 21.81 11.65
C ASP A 165 -23.42 20.94 10.50
N TYR A 166 -22.45 20.07 10.79
CA TYR A 166 -21.81 19.18 9.81
C TYR A 166 -22.34 17.74 9.90
N LEU A 167 -23.25 17.49 10.82
CA LEU A 167 -23.81 16.18 11.08
C LEU A 167 -24.94 15.90 10.07
N VAL A 168 -24.75 14.89 9.23
CA VAL A 168 -25.71 14.51 8.19
C VAL A 168 -26.00 13.02 8.22
N SER A 169 -27.10 12.60 7.60
CA SER A 169 -27.51 11.19 7.59
C SER A 169 -28.08 10.74 6.24
N TYR A 170 -27.90 9.46 5.93
CA TYR A 170 -28.54 8.79 4.80
C TYR A 170 -28.71 7.29 5.09
N HIS A 171 -29.91 6.77 4.89
CA HIS A 171 -30.29 5.38 5.21
C HIS A 171 -29.85 4.93 6.61
N GLY A 172 -30.09 5.76 7.63
CA GLY A 172 -29.74 5.45 9.03
C GLY A 172 -28.24 5.49 9.36
N THR A 173 -27.38 5.82 8.38
CA THR A 173 -25.95 6.06 8.62
C THR A 173 -25.72 7.54 8.84
N GLN A 174 -25.06 7.90 9.95
CA GLN A 174 -24.79 9.28 10.33
C GLN A 174 -23.29 9.56 10.27
N VAL A 175 -22.91 10.71 9.71
CA VAL A 175 -21.50 11.13 9.61
C VAL A 175 -21.37 12.62 9.92
N ASN A 176 -20.23 13.00 10.50
CA ASN A 176 -19.83 14.39 10.59
C ASN A 176 -18.87 14.70 9.44
N TYR A 177 -19.21 15.66 8.57
CA TYR A 177 -18.34 16.03 7.45
C TYR A 177 -16.97 16.54 7.91
N ARG A 178 -16.89 17.22 9.06
CA ARG A 178 -15.64 17.73 9.61
C ARG A 178 -14.66 16.60 9.98
N ASP A 179 -15.12 15.56 10.68
CA ASP A 179 -14.32 14.35 10.94
C ASP A 179 -13.93 13.66 9.62
N MET A 180 -14.89 13.48 8.72
CA MET A 180 -14.67 12.70 7.50
C MET A 180 -13.63 13.29 6.54
N PHE A 181 -13.49 14.63 6.51
CA PHE A 181 -12.52 15.35 5.67
C PHE A 181 -11.25 15.79 6.41
N SER A 182 -11.13 15.48 7.70
CA SER A 182 -9.88 15.66 8.46
C SER A 182 -8.77 14.67 8.08
N ARG A 183 -9.13 13.57 7.40
CA ARG A 183 -8.25 12.44 7.09
C ARG A 183 -7.46 12.60 5.78
N SER A 184 -6.37 11.86 5.65
CA SER A 184 -5.42 11.93 4.51
C SER A 184 -6.02 11.54 3.15
N GLU A 185 -6.98 10.62 3.18
CA GLU A 185 -7.69 10.02 2.05
C GLU A 185 -8.98 10.77 1.71
N ALA A 186 -9.16 11.97 2.25
CA ALA A 186 -10.32 12.84 1.99
C ALA A 186 -10.59 13.01 0.48
N PHE A 187 -9.53 13.24 -0.31
CA PHE A 187 -9.62 13.58 -1.73
C PHE A 187 -9.44 12.41 -2.69
N ASP A 188 -9.21 11.19 -2.20
CA ASP A 188 -8.82 10.05 -3.05
C ASP A 188 -9.94 9.56 -3.99
N TYR A 189 -11.17 10.01 -3.74
CA TYR A 189 -12.36 9.78 -4.56
C TYR A 189 -12.36 10.61 -5.85
N LEU A 190 -11.57 11.69 -5.93
CA LEU A 190 -11.54 12.53 -7.13
C LEU A 190 -10.95 11.78 -8.34
N PRO A 191 -11.41 12.07 -9.56
CA PRO A 191 -10.84 11.52 -10.78
C PRO A 191 -9.42 12.02 -11.03
N ILE A 192 -9.15 13.29 -10.73
CA ILE A 192 -7.82 13.93 -10.84
C ILE A 192 -7.44 14.47 -9.48
N VAL A 193 -6.39 13.90 -8.90
CA VAL A 193 -5.82 14.33 -7.61
C VAL A 193 -4.39 13.79 -7.49
N PRO A 194 -3.49 14.51 -6.80
CA PRO A 194 -2.20 13.95 -6.44
C PRO A 194 -2.32 12.79 -5.46
N ILE A 195 -1.43 11.81 -5.63
CA ILE A 195 -1.24 10.67 -4.75
C ILE A 195 0.20 10.72 -4.28
N ILE A 196 0.37 10.79 -2.95
CA ILE A 196 1.65 10.59 -2.30
C ILE A 196 1.84 9.07 -2.18
N ALA A 197 2.82 8.53 -2.90
CA ALA A 197 3.04 7.08 -3.04
C ALA A 197 4.52 6.72 -2.90
N GLY A 198 4.77 5.68 -2.11
CA GLY A 198 6.12 5.28 -1.70
C GLY A 198 6.63 6.21 -0.62
N SER A 199 6.79 5.69 0.60
CA SER A 199 7.66 6.35 1.57
C SER A 199 9.08 5.98 1.18
N LEU A 200 9.93 6.98 1.19
CA LEU A 200 11.25 6.93 0.62
C LEU A 200 12.32 7.07 1.70
N GLY A 201 11.95 7.73 2.80
CA GLY A 201 12.74 7.86 4.00
C GLY A 201 11.94 8.57 5.07
N GLU A 202 12.22 8.23 6.31
CA GLU A 202 11.74 8.92 7.50
C GLU A 202 12.94 9.08 8.42
N THR A 203 13.22 10.31 8.82
CA THR A 203 14.44 10.63 9.58
C THR A 203 14.12 11.62 10.68
N THR A 204 14.99 11.57 11.68
CA THR A 204 14.89 12.34 12.90
C THR A 204 16.22 12.97 13.17
N ASP A 205 16.23 14.28 13.32
CA ASP A 205 17.37 14.94 13.92
C ASP A 205 17.21 14.97 15.44
N ASP A 206 17.93 14.10 16.15
CA ASP A 206 17.89 14.03 17.61
C ASP A 206 18.49 15.28 18.28
N ALA A 207 19.33 16.04 17.55
CA ALA A 207 19.94 17.28 18.07
C ALA A 207 19.06 18.52 17.81
N GLY A 208 18.29 18.53 16.72
CA GLY A 208 17.46 19.66 16.28
C GLY A 208 15.96 19.50 16.48
N GLY A 209 15.46 18.30 16.84
CA GLY A 209 14.03 18.03 17.00
C GLY A 209 13.24 17.97 15.68
N ASP A 210 13.93 18.09 14.53
CA ASP A 210 13.34 18.08 13.21
C ASP A 210 12.97 16.65 12.77
N ARG A 211 11.78 16.51 12.19
CA ARG A 211 11.27 15.25 11.63
C ARG A 211 11.02 15.41 10.16
N GLN A 212 11.62 14.53 9.36
CA GLN A 212 11.57 14.61 7.92
C GLN A 212 10.91 13.37 7.32
N PHE A 213 9.94 13.60 6.44
CA PHE A 213 9.27 12.56 5.66
C PHE A 213 9.53 12.80 4.18
N ILE A 214 10.13 11.83 3.50
CA ILE A 214 10.38 11.88 2.06
C ILE A 214 9.45 10.90 1.38
N CYS A 215 8.72 11.36 0.36
CA CYS A 215 7.75 10.55 -0.37
C CYS A 215 7.79 10.85 -1.88
N GLY A 216 7.28 9.90 -2.67
CA GLY A 216 7.04 10.12 -4.10
C GLY A 216 5.68 10.74 -4.41
N LEU A 217 5.61 11.54 -5.48
CA LEU A 217 4.37 12.16 -5.98
C LEU A 217 4.00 11.61 -7.36
N LYS A 218 2.70 11.33 -7.54
CA LYS A 218 2.10 11.04 -8.85
C LYS A 218 0.69 11.62 -8.98
N LEU A 219 0.22 11.84 -10.19
CA LEU A 219 -1.17 12.22 -10.46
C LEU A 219 -2.05 11.02 -10.81
N LYS A 220 -3.25 11.01 -10.22
CA LYS A 220 -4.36 10.15 -10.67
C LYS A 220 -5.02 10.79 -11.89
N PHE A 221 -5.32 10.00 -12.92
CA PHE A 221 -5.93 10.48 -14.18
C PHE A 221 -7.25 9.76 -14.53
N GLY A 222 -8.05 9.41 -13.51
CA GLY A 222 -9.39 8.88 -13.71
C GLY A 222 -9.46 7.50 -14.37
N ASN A 223 -8.36 6.73 -14.32
CA ASN A 223 -8.26 5.42 -14.99
C ASN A 223 -9.31 4.41 -14.49
N PRO A 224 -9.79 3.49 -15.36
CA PRO A 224 -10.72 2.42 -15.03
C PRO A 224 -10.52 1.72 -13.69
N VAL A 225 -11.57 1.63 -12.87
CA VAL A 225 -11.55 0.89 -11.60
C VAL A 225 -11.69 -0.61 -11.89
N GLN A 226 -10.54 -1.30 -12.00
CA GLN A 226 -10.49 -2.70 -12.46
C GLN A 226 -11.20 -3.71 -11.56
N SER A 227 -11.34 -3.41 -10.27
CA SER A 227 -11.99 -4.29 -9.30
C SER A 227 -13.52 -4.32 -9.43
N ARG A 228 -14.13 -3.39 -10.19
CA ARG A 228 -15.58 -3.20 -10.29
C ARG A 228 -15.97 -2.52 -11.60
N GLY A 229 -16.19 -3.28 -12.66
CA GLY A 229 -16.75 -2.79 -13.93
C GLY A 229 -15.76 -2.20 -14.94
N GLY A 230 -14.60 -1.71 -14.50
CA GLY A 230 -13.68 -1.00 -15.41
C GLY A 230 -14.19 0.38 -15.84
N ASP A 231 -15.21 0.91 -15.16
CA ASP A 231 -15.70 2.27 -15.37
C ASP A 231 -14.65 3.30 -14.99
N ARG A 232 -14.69 4.46 -15.65
CA ARG A 232 -13.85 5.60 -15.26
C ARG A 232 -14.23 6.02 -13.85
N VAL A 233 -13.25 6.55 -13.12
CA VAL A 233 -13.41 6.91 -11.69
C VAL A 233 -14.62 7.82 -11.45
N PHE A 234 -14.86 8.77 -12.35
CA PHE A 234 -15.99 9.69 -12.26
C PHE A 234 -17.32 8.92 -12.31
N ASP A 235 -17.54 8.17 -13.38
CA ASP A 235 -18.76 7.40 -13.63
C ASP A 235 -19.02 6.36 -12.54
N TYR A 236 -17.96 5.65 -12.12
CA TYR A 236 -18.03 4.67 -11.03
C TYR A 236 -18.57 5.28 -9.72
N TYR A 237 -18.06 6.45 -9.32
CA TYR A 237 -18.52 7.08 -8.08
C TYR A 237 -19.90 7.72 -8.23
N LEU A 238 -20.30 8.15 -9.43
CA LEU A 238 -21.69 8.53 -9.70
C LEU A 238 -22.62 7.32 -9.59
N ASN A 239 -22.20 6.13 -10.04
CA ASN A 239 -22.99 4.91 -9.88
C ASN A 239 -23.26 4.56 -8.41
N LEU A 240 -22.26 4.73 -7.54
CA LEU A 240 -22.44 4.50 -6.10
C LEU A 240 -23.36 5.54 -5.45
N LEU A 241 -23.37 6.77 -5.95
CA LEU A 241 -24.25 7.82 -5.48
C LEU A 241 -25.69 7.63 -5.98
N ASN A 242 -25.87 7.04 -7.17
CA ASN A 242 -27.16 6.81 -7.81
C ASN A 242 -28.04 5.86 -6.97
N PRO A 243 -29.17 6.33 -6.41
CA PRO A 243 -30.08 5.48 -5.64
C PRO A 243 -30.68 4.32 -6.44
N ASP A 244 -30.73 4.44 -7.76
CA ASP A 244 -31.34 3.47 -8.65
C ASP A 244 -30.34 2.46 -9.24
N SER A 245 -29.05 2.54 -8.84
CA SER A 245 -28.05 1.58 -9.32
C SER A 245 -28.14 0.24 -8.61
N GLU A 246 -27.77 -0.84 -9.31
CA GLU A 246 -27.75 -2.19 -8.73
C GLU A 246 -26.84 -2.27 -7.48
N GLU A 247 -25.71 -1.57 -7.48
CA GLU A 247 -24.77 -1.56 -6.36
C GLU A 247 -25.35 -0.85 -5.13
N HIS A 248 -26.11 0.23 -5.34
CA HIS A 248 -26.76 0.97 -4.26
C HIS A 248 -27.93 0.17 -3.67
N LEU A 249 -28.75 -0.43 -4.52
CA LEU A 249 -29.86 -1.29 -4.10
C LEU A 249 -29.36 -2.54 -3.36
N ALA A 250 -28.28 -3.16 -3.83
CA ALA A 250 -27.68 -4.31 -3.14
C ALA A 250 -27.14 -3.94 -1.74
N ALA A 251 -26.64 -2.71 -1.54
CA ALA A 251 -26.16 -2.26 -0.24
C ALA A 251 -27.27 -2.11 0.81
N LEU A 252 -28.52 -1.85 0.38
CA LEU A 252 -29.69 -1.83 1.26
C LEU A 252 -30.06 -3.22 1.79
N GLU A 253 -29.78 -4.26 1.01
CA GLU A 253 -30.11 -5.65 1.35
C GLU A 253 -29.01 -6.37 2.17
N GLU A 254 -27.83 -5.75 2.32
CA GLU A 254 -26.65 -6.37 2.97
C GLU A 254 -26.25 -5.63 4.27
N PRO A 255 -26.80 -6.02 5.44
CA PRO A 255 -26.55 -5.33 6.71
C PRO A 255 -25.07 -5.20 7.10
N ALA A 256 -24.24 -6.15 6.65
CA ALA A 256 -22.81 -6.17 6.95
C ALA A 256 -22.01 -5.03 6.29
N ASN A 257 -22.48 -4.51 5.15
CA ASN A 257 -21.79 -3.47 4.37
C ASN A 257 -22.52 -2.13 4.39
N HIS A 258 -23.75 -2.09 4.93
CA HIS A 258 -24.66 -0.95 4.95
C HIS A 258 -23.99 0.36 5.39
N GLU A 259 -23.47 0.41 6.63
CA GLU A 259 -22.84 1.61 7.18
C GLU A 259 -21.64 2.09 6.35
N THR A 260 -20.78 1.15 5.92
CA THR A 260 -19.58 1.46 5.15
C THR A 260 -19.93 2.04 3.78
N PHE A 261 -20.97 1.51 3.13
CA PHE A 261 -21.44 1.97 1.83
C PHE A 261 -22.05 3.37 1.92
N PHE A 262 -23.00 3.60 2.84
CA PHE A 262 -23.68 4.89 2.92
C PHE A 262 -22.81 6.00 3.49
N ARG A 263 -21.86 5.69 4.38
CA ARG A 263 -20.78 6.62 4.76
C ARG A 263 -19.98 7.07 3.54
N LYS A 264 -19.68 6.14 2.62
CA LYS A 264 -18.99 6.44 1.37
C LYS A 264 -19.85 7.27 0.42
N ALA A 265 -21.14 6.99 0.29
CA ALA A 265 -22.07 7.79 -0.51
C ALA A 265 -22.14 9.25 -0.04
N LEU A 266 -22.26 9.48 1.28
CA LEU A 266 -22.22 10.82 1.88
C LEU A 266 -20.90 11.54 1.60
N LYS A 267 -19.76 10.83 1.68
CA LYS A 267 -18.44 11.39 1.32
C LYS A 267 -18.39 11.85 -0.13
N ILE A 268 -18.90 11.02 -1.05
CA ILE A 268 -18.96 11.32 -2.48
C ILE A 268 -19.86 12.54 -2.70
N ALA A 269 -21.05 12.58 -2.10
CA ALA A 269 -21.99 13.69 -2.23
C ALA A 269 -21.35 15.05 -1.88
N PHE A 270 -20.70 15.15 -0.72
CA PHE A 270 -19.98 16.36 -0.31
C PHE A 270 -18.87 16.73 -1.30
N LEU A 271 -17.97 15.78 -1.58
CA LEU A 271 -16.76 16.06 -2.35
C LEU A 271 -17.09 16.43 -3.80
N TYR A 272 -17.99 15.68 -4.43
CA TYR A 272 -18.39 15.93 -5.81
C TYR A 272 -19.16 17.23 -5.96
N TYR A 273 -20.03 17.57 -5.00
CA TYR A 273 -20.72 18.86 -5.04
C TYR A 273 -19.72 20.01 -4.94
N PHE A 274 -18.85 20.02 -3.92
CA PHE A 274 -17.89 21.11 -3.75
C PHE A 274 -16.95 21.28 -4.95
N VAL A 275 -16.48 20.18 -5.53
CA VAL A 275 -15.47 20.22 -6.61
C VAL A 275 -16.10 20.41 -7.99
N PHE A 276 -17.30 19.89 -8.25
CA PHE A 276 -17.87 19.84 -9.61
C PHE A 276 -19.18 20.58 -9.80
N ALA A 277 -19.81 21.11 -8.75
CA ALA A 277 -20.99 21.96 -8.94
C ALA A 277 -20.64 23.14 -9.85
N SER A 278 -21.46 23.35 -10.88
CA SER A 278 -21.25 24.38 -11.88
C SER A 278 -22.59 24.92 -12.37
N ARG A 279 -22.55 26.10 -12.98
CA ARG A 279 -23.69 26.77 -13.62
C ARG A 279 -23.50 26.95 -15.13
N SER A 280 -22.35 26.53 -15.65
CA SER A 280 -21.91 26.81 -17.01
C SER A 280 -21.63 25.50 -17.76
N ASN A 281 -22.20 25.37 -18.95
CA ASN A 281 -21.97 24.24 -19.84
C ASN A 281 -20.76 24.56 -20.75
N PRO A 282 -19.66 23.79 -20.68
CA PRO A 282 -18.44 24.07 -21.45
C PRO A 282 -18.61 23.88 -22.97
N LEU A 283 -19.72 23.27 -23.40
CA LEU A 283 -20.06 23.08 -24.81
C LEU A 283 -21.02 24.17 -25.34
N ALA A 284 -21.44 25.12 -24.50
CA ALA A 284 -22.30 26.22 -24.94
C ALA A 284 -21.52 27.24 -25.81
N PRO A 285 -22.13 27.84 -26.85
CA PRO A 285 -21.44 28.77 -27.75
C PRO A 285 -20.87 30.02 -27.06
N ASN A 286 -21.51 30.46 -25.97
CA ASN A 286 -21.15 31.65 -25.18
C ASN A 286 -20.51 31.29 -23.83
N TYR A 287 -19.87 30.13 -23.74
CA TYR A 287 -19.24 29.68 -22.50
C TYR A 287 -18.04 30.56 -22.13
N ASP A 288 -18.22 31.37 -21.09
CA ASP A 288 -17.13 32.06 -20.41
C ASP A 288 -16.48 31.11 -19.38
N THR A 289 -15.20 30.80 -19.59
CA THR A 289 -14.47 29.87 -18.72
C THR A 289 -14.15 30.51 -17.36
N ASP A 290 -13.94 31.82 -17.31
CA ASP A 290 -13.62 32.53 -16.07
C ASP A 290 -14.82 32.55 -15.10
N SER A 291 -16.03 32.36 -15.63
CA SER A 291 -17.25 32.23 -14.83
C SER A 291 -17.22 31.09 -13.81
N GLU A 292 -16.38 30.07 -14.02
CA GLU A 292 -16.16 28.95 -13.09
C GLU A 292 -15.46 29.39 -11.80
N LEU A 293 -14.45 30.26 -11.90
CA LEU A 293 -13.69 30.78 -10.75
C LEU A 293 -14.56 31.63 -9.82
N ASN A 294 -15.59 32.25 -10.37
CA ASN A 294 -16.51 33.13 -9.64
C ASN A 294 -17.66 32.37 -8.97
N TYR A 295 -17.84 31.08 -9.26
CA TYR A 295 -18.92 30.31 -8.64
C TYR A 295 -18.52 29.86 -7.22
N ASN A 296 -19.27 30.27 -6.20
CA ASN A 296 -19.08 29.84 -4.81
C ASN A 296 -20.11 28.73 -4.47
N PRO A 297 -19.68 27.49 -4.13
CA PRO A 297 -20.60 26.39 -3.91
C PRO A 297 -21.22 26.40 -2.50
N ILE A 298 -20.67 27.18 -1.55
CA ILE A 298 -21.00 27.06 -0.12
C ILE A 298 -22.48 27.36 0.16
N ALA A 299 -22.98 28.50 -0.31
CA ALA A 299 -24.36 28.91 -0.05
C ALA A 299 -25.37 27.89 -0.62
N GLY A 300 -25.12 27.42 -1.84
CA GLY A 300 -25.94 26.39 -2.49
C GLY A 300 -25.88 25.05 -1.75
N PHE A 301 -24.70 24.69 -1.24
CA PHE A 301 -24.49 23.46 -0.46
C PHE A 301 -25.26 23.49 0.86
N GLU A 302 -25.15 24.57 1.64
CA GLU A 302 -25.86 24.70 2.92
C GLU A 302 -27.37 24.67 2.74
N GLN A 303 -27.88 25.47 1.81
CA GLN A 303 -29.31 25.65 1.62
C GLN A 303 -29.99 24.43 0.99
N ASN A 304 -29.32 23.75 0.06
CA ASN A 304 -29.97 22.73 -0.78
C ASN A 304 -29.41 21.30 -0.57
N VAL A 305 -28.31 21.13 0.17
CA VAL A 305 -27.69 19.82 0.39
C VAL A 305 -27.70 19.47 1.87
N VAL A 306 -27.07 20.29 2.71
CA VAL A 306 -26.96 20.02 4.15
C VAL A 306 -28.33 19.98 4.81
N SER A 307 -29.18 20.97 4.52
CA SER A 307 -30.55 21.05 5.03
C SER A 307 -31.37 19.77 4.77
N ILE A 308 -31.25 19.19 3.57
CA ILE A 308 -31.95 17.96 3.16
C ILE A 308 -31.33 16.74 3.85
N LEU A 309 -30.00 16.64 3.88
CA LEU A 309 -29.30 15.49 4.49
C LEU A 309 -29.39 15.47 6.03
N GLN A 310 -29.66 16.63 6.66
CA GLN A 310 -30.00 16.74 8.09
C GLN A 310 -31.45 16.34 8.38
N GLY A 311 -32.34 16.46 7.39
CA GLY A 311 -33.74 16.05 7.50
C GLY A 311 -33.93 14.54 7.64
N SER A 312 -35.16 14.14 7.97
CA SER A 312 -35.56 12.73 8.11
C SER A 312 -36.18 12.11 6.85
N ASP A 313 -36.41 12.90 5.80
CA ASP A 313 -37.03 12.44 4.55
C ASP A 313 -35.98 11.78 3.64
N GLU A 314 -35.98 10.44 3.58
CA GLU A 314 -35.05 9.67 2.76
C GLU A 314 -35.36 9.77 1.25
N ASP A 315 -36.61 10.01 0.85
CA ASP A 315 -36.93 10.13 -0.58
C ASP A 315 -36.48 11.48 -1.14
N ALA A 316 -36.57 12.55 -0.33
CA ALA A 316 -35.93 13.82 -0.65
C ALA A 316 -34.41 13.70 -0.80
N LYS A 317 -33.74 12.89 0.03
CA LYS A 317 -32.29 12.63 -0.09
C LYS A 317 -31.92 11.83 -1.34
N LYS A 318 -32.73 10.84 -1.72
CA LYS A 318 -32.55 10.12 -2.99
C LYS A 318 -32.70 11.08 -4.18
N GLU A 319 -33.72 11.92 -4.15
CA GLU A 319 -33.96 12.88 -5.23
C GLU A 319 -32.85 13.92 -5.34
N LEU A 320 -32.30 14.37 -4.21
CA LEU A 320 -31.09 15.19 -4.17
C LEU A 320 -29.92 14.53 -4.92
N PHE A 321 -29.68 13.24 -4.69
CA PHE A 321 -28.61 12.50 -5.37
C PHE A 321 -28.88 12.30 -6.88
N ARG A 322 -30.14 12.08 -7.29
CA ARG A 322 -30.51 12.09 -8.72
C ARG A 322 -30.23 13.44 -9.37
N ASN A 323 -30.58 14.53 -8.69
CA ASN A 323 -30.35 15.89 -9.16
C ASN A 323 -28.85 16.21 -9.31
N PHE A 324 -27.99 15.67 -8.45
CA PHE A 324 -26.54 15.82 -8.62
C PHE A 324 -26.06 15.20 -9.93
N ILE A 325 -26.50 13.96 -10.22
CA ILE A 325 -26.13 13.24 -11.44
C ILE A 325 -26.60 14.00 -12.67
N GLN A 326 -27.87 14.40 -12.70
CA GLN A 326 -28.44 15.20 -13.80
C GLN A 326 -27.70 16.53 -13.98
N GLY A 327 -27.35 17.20 -12.88
CA GLY A 327 -26.57 18.43 -12.92
C GLY A 327 -25.19 18.23 -13.54
N PHE A 328 -24.47 17.20 -13.12
CA PHE A 328 -23.13 16.91 -13.65
C PHE A 328 -23.15 16.54 -15.14
N GLU A 329 -24.18 15.84 -15.60
CA GLU A 329 -24.42 15.56 -17.02
C GLU A 329 -24.75 16.83 -17.80
N LYS A 330 -25.71 17.63 -17.31
CA LYS A 330 -26.14 18.90 -17.93
C LYS A 330 -24.98 19.87 -18.14
N PHE A 331 -24.06 19.95 -17.19
CA PHE A 331 -22.89 20.83 -17.24
C PHE A 331 -21.62 20.17 -17.78
N ASN A 332 -21.74 18.97 -18.39
CA ASN A 332 -20.67 18.24 -19.06
C ASN A 332 -19.37 18.15 -18.23
N ILE A 333 -19.48 17.80 -16.95
CA ILE A 333 -18.32 17.77 -16.03
C ILE A 333 -17.23 16.80 -16.51
N ALA A 334 -17.60 15.68 -17.12
CA ALA A 334 -16.65 14.75 -17.73
C ALA A 334 -15.76 15.43 -18.80
N HIS A 335 -16.29 16.41 -19.54
CA HIS A 335 -15.50 17.20 -20.50
C HIS A 335 -14.46 18.07 -19.79
N LYS A 336 -14.84 18.76 -18.71
CA LYS A 336 -13.93 19.60 -17.90
C LYS A 336 -12.79 18.77 -17.31
N ILE A 337 -13.12 17.59 -16.76
CA ILE A 337 -12.14 16.63 -16.24
C ILE A 337 -11.16 16.20 -17.34
N ASN A 338 -11.62 15.90 -18.55
CA ASN A 338 -10.74 15.52 -19.65
C ASN A 338 -9.81 16.67 -20.09
N SER A 339 -10.30 17.91 -20.16
CA SER A 339 -9.46 19.09 -20.47
C SER A 339 -8.37 19.31 -19.42
N LEU A 340 -8.72 19.19 -18.13
CA LEU A 340 -7.75 19.26 -17.03
C LEU A 340 -6.72 18.13 -17.11
N LYS A 341 -7.16 16.89 -17.37
CA LYS A 341 -6.27 15.74 -17.57
C LYS A 341 -5.24 16.01 -18.66
N GLN A 342 -5.68 16.51 -19.81
CA GLN A 342 -4.79 16.79 -20.95
C GLN A 342 -3.74 17.86 -20.61
N LEU A 343 -4.12 18.95 -19.92
CA LEU A 343 -3.18 19.97 -19.45
C LEU A 343 -2.10 19.38 -18.54
N LEU A 344 -2.52 18.66 -17.50
CA LEU A 344 -1.60 18.08 -16.52
C LEU A 344 -0.70 17.00 -17.13
N GLN A 345 -1.22 16.18 -18.05
CA GLN A 345 -0.39 15.23 -18.80
C GLN A 345 0.66 15.96 -19.63
N LYS A 346 0.31 17.05 -20.32
CA LYS A 346 1.25 17.88 -21.09
C LYS A 346 2.34 18.47 -20.19
N CYS A 347 1.97 19.04 -19.04
CA CYS A 347 2.92 19.59 -18.06
C CYS A 347 3.90 18.52 -17.54
N ILE A 348 3.43 17.30 -17.24
CA ILE A 348 4.33 16.23 -16.76
C ILE A 348 5.24 15.71 -17.87
N LEU A 349 4.75 15.66 -19.11
CA LEU A 349 5.51 15.25 -20.30
C LEU A 349 6.58 16.28 -20.70
N ASP A 350 6.52 17.50 -20.18
CA ASP A 350 7.52 18.53 -20.44
C ASP A 350 8.92 18.09 -20.00
N GLN A 351 9.89 18.33 -20.88
CA GLN A 351 11.29 18.00 -20.70
C GLN A 351 12.02 19.06 -19.85
N THR A 352 11.45 20.25 -19.69
CA THR A 352 11.96 21.29 -18.80
C THR A 352 12.05 20.76 -17.37
N ILE A 353 13.20 20.94 -16.73
CA ILE A 353 13.40 20.60 -15.31
C ILE A 353 12.77 21.71 -14.48
N LEU A 354 11.79 21.37 -13.66
CA LEU A 354 11.12 22.35 -12.83
C LEU A 354 12.00 22.72 -11.62
N PRO A 355 12.11 24.01 -11.27
CA PRO A 355 12.89 24.43 -10.11
C PRO A 355 12.27 23.86 -8.82
N PRO A 356 13.09 23.57 -7.78
CA PRO A 356 12.56 23.15 -6.50
C PRO A 356 11.76 24.28 -5.85
N ARG A 357 10.68 23.93 -5.15
CA ARG A 357 9.86 24.88 -4.38
C ARG A 357 9.77 24.42 -2.93
N THR A 358 10.20 25.27 -2.00
CA THR A 358 10.00 25.08 -0.56
C THR A 358 8.96 26.07 -0.07
N GLU A 359 7.96 25.57 0.64
CA GLU A 359 6.87 26.38 1.16
C GLU A 359 6.67 26.18 2.67
N PRO A 360 6.75 27.25 3.48
CA PRO A 360 6.50 27.17 4.90
C PRO A 360 5.01 27.00 5.19
N ARG A 361 4.73 26.21 6.22
CA ARG A 361 3.42 25.83 6.73
C ARG A 361 3.48 25.73 8.26
N GLN A 362 2.31 25.60 8.88
CA GLN A 362 2.21 25.38 10.33
C GLN A 362 1.10 24.37 10.64
N ILE A 363 1.35 23.50 11.60
CA ILE A 363 0.30 22.72 12.29
C ILE A 363 -0.27 23.62 13.38
N LEU A 364 -1.59 23.74 13.43
CA LEU A 364 -2.33 24.57 14.35
C LEU A 364 -3.26 23.69 15.19
N ILE A 365 -3.14 23.79 16.52
CA ILE A 365 -4.12 23.22 17.46
C ILE A 365 -5.08 24.34 17.88
N LYS A 366 -6.36 24.17 17.57
CA LYS A 366 -7.38 25.21 17.76
C LYS A 366 -7.86 25.28 19.21
N ARG A 367 -8.07 26.51 19.74
CA ARG A 367 -8.69 26.75 21.07
C ARG A 367 -10.08 26.16 21.23
N GLY A 368 -10.79 25.90 20.11
CA GLY A 368 -12.10 25.24 20.14
C GLY A 368 -12.11 23.83 20.74
N LEU A 369 -10.94 23.23 20.99
CA LEU A 369 -10.80 21.97 21.72
C LEU A 369 -10.96 22.12 23.25
N LEU A 370 -10.79 23.33 23.77
CA LEU A 370 -10.85 23.63 25.21
C LEU A 370 -12.28 23.75 25.70
N GLU A 371 -12.48 23.38 26.96
CA GLU A 371 -13.68 23.73 27.74
C GLU A 371 -13.57 25.18 28.25
N ASN A 372 -14.72 25.78 28.57
CA ASN A 372 -14.75 27.08 29.23
C ASN A 372 -14.13 26.98 30.64
N ILE A 373 -13.37 27.99 31.06
CA ILE A 373 -12.72 28.05 32.38
C ILE A 373 -13.66 27.77 33.56
N ASP A 374 -14.88 28.33 33.56
CA ASP A 374 -15.85 28.09 34.65
C ASP A 374 -16.22 26.60 34.75
N ARG A 375 -16.32 25.94 33.60
CA ARG A 375 -16.61 24.51 33.50
C ARG A 375 -15.38 23.68 33.85
N THR A 376 -14.18 24.14 33.50
CA THR A 376 -12.91 23.53 33.88
C THR A 376 -12.76 23.50 35.40
N LEU A 377 -13.02 24.63 36.10
CA LEU A 377 -13.02 24.70 37.56
C LEU A 377 -14.00 23.71 38.18
N THR A 378 -15.20 23.58 37.60
CA THR A 378 -16.23 22.67 38.13
C THR A 378 -15.93 21.19 37.88
N THR A 379 -15.33 20.86 36.72
CA THR A 379 -15.19 19.47 36.25
C THR A 379 -13.77 18.92 36.32
N GLY A 380 -12.77 19.77 36.55
CA GLY A 380 -11.35 19.46 36.51
C GLY A 380 -10.83 19.12 35.10
N LYS A 381 -11.56 19.45 34.02
CA LYS A 381 -11.21 19.05 32.64
C LYS A 381 -11.00 20.24 31.72
N PHE A 382 -9.77 20.38 31.21
CA PHE A 382 -9.41 21.42 30.24
C PHE A 382 -9.92 21.17 28.82
N PHE A 383 -10.05 19.90 28.43
CA PHE A 383 -10.41 19.51 27.07
C PHE A 383 -11.84 19.01 26.99
N LYS A 384 -12.48 19.25 25.84
CA LYS A 384 -13.79 18.68 25.53
C LYS A 384 -13.76 17.16 25.55
N GLU A 385 -14.89 16.55 25.90
CA GLU A 385 -15.06 15.09 26.05
C GLU A 385 -14.62 14.27 24.82
N VAL A 386 -14.61 14.88 23.62
CA VAL A 386 -14.12 14.28 22.37
C VAL A 386 -12.70 13.71 22.51
N VAL A 387 -11.80 14.37 23.26
CA VAL A 387 -10.42 13.89 23.49
C VAL A 387 -10.40 12.58 24.28
N ALA A 388 -11.31 12.45 25.25
CA ALA A 388 -11.42 11.27 26.09
C ALA A 388 -12.15 10.10 25.40
N ARG A 389 -13.20 10.41 24.62
CA ARG A 389 -14.12 9.41 24.06
C ARG A 389 -13.66 8.85 22.71
N ASN A 390 -13.23 9.72 21.79
CA ASN A 390 -12.79 9.32 20.46
C ASN A 390 -11.60 10.19 19.98
N PRO A 391 -10.37 9.79 20.30
CA PRO A 391 -9.17 10.56 19.94
C PRO A 391 -9.02 10.86 18.45
N LYS A 392 -9.65 10.09 17.55
CA LYS A 392 -9.61 10.37 16.10
C LYS A 392 -10.49 11.55 15.70
N GLU A 393 -11.62 11.76 16.38
CA GLU A 393 -12.48 12.92 16.13
C GLU A 393 -11.79 14.23 16.55
N THR A 394 -10.78 14.16 17.43
CA THR A 394 -9.93 15.31 17.80
C THR A 394 -9.19 15.91 16.60
N LEU A 395 -8.96 15.15 15.53
CA LEU A 395 -8.30 15.65 14.31
C LEU A 395 -8.99 16.84 13.69
N GLN A 396 -10.29 17.04 13.91
CA GLN A 396 -11.01 18.21 13.41
C GLN A 396 -10.55 19.54 14.01
N TYR A 397 -9.87 19.49 15.17
CA TYR A 397 -9.31 20.65 15.87
C TYR A 397 -7.82 20.86 15.54
N ILE A 398 -7.23 20.00 14.73
CA ILE A 398 -5.87 20.12 14.19
C ILE A 398 -6.00 20.53 12.73
N SER A 399 -5.26 21.55 12.32
CA SER A 399 -5.26 21.99 10.92
C SER A 399 -3.86 22.34 10.46
N VAL A 400 -3.58 22.13 9.17
CA VAL A 400 -2.33 22.53 8.53
C VAL A 400 -2.62 23.67 7.57
N GLY A 401 -1.84 24.75 7.64
CA GLY A 401 -2.08 25.91 6.79
C GLY A 401 -0.87 26.83 6.66
N LYS A 402 -1.07 27.96 5.99
CA LYS A 402 -0.05 29.01 5.87
C LYS A 402 0.32 29.57 7.26
N PRO A 403 1.59 29.94 7.48
CA PRO A 403 2.02 30.59 8.71
C PRO A 403 1.21 31.85 8.95
N ASN A 404 0.49 31.91 10.07
CA ASN A 404 -0.36 33.02 10.49
C ASN A 404 -0.39 33.06 12.01
N LEU A 405 -0.15 34.24 12.59
CA LEU A 405 -0.37 34.52 14.01
C LEU A 405 -1.88 34.46 14.27
N SER A 406 -2.36 33.30 14.73
CA SER A 406 -3.77 33.13 15.07
C SER A 406 -3.94 33.30 16.57
N PRO A 407 -4.65 34.34 17.07
CA PRO A 407 -4.99 34.45 18.49
C PRO A 407 -5.92 33.34 18.97
N ARG A 408 -6.30 32.41 18.08
CA ARG A 408 -7.21 31.29 18.33
C ARG A 408 -6.46 29.93 18.34
N ALA A 409 -5.13 29.96 18.36
CA ALA A 409 -4.25 28.82 18.56
C ALA A 409 -4.05 28.52 20.05
N ILE A 410 -3.91 27.23 20.38
CA ILE A 410 -3.31 26.79 21.66
C ILE A 410 -1.80 26.62 21.45
N CYS A 411 -1.43 25.92 20.37
CA CYS A 411 -0.05 25.58 20.03
C CYS A 411 0.11 25.57 18.50
N GLN A 412 1.33 25.87 18.04
CA GLN A 412 1.69 25.91 16.62
C GLN A 412 3.04 25.24 16.39
N LEU A 413 3.11 24.27 15.48
CA LEU A 413 4.38 23.68 15.06
C LEU A 413 4.74 24.14 13.64
N PRO A 414 5.93 24.73 13.42
CA PRO A 414 6.37 25.11 12.09
C PRO A 414 6.77 23.89 11.25
N LEU A 415 6.53 23.96 9.95
CA LEU A 415 6.97 22.93 9.00
C LEU A 415 7.25 23.50 7.61
N ASN A 416 8.00 22.74 6.81
CA ASN A 416 8.27 23.05 5.41
C ASN A 416 7.82 21.90 4.51
N ILE A 417 7.21 22.23 3.38
CA ILE A 417 6.91 21.30 2.29
C ILE A 417 7.79 21.67 1.10
N THR A 418 8.70 20.79 0.72
CA THR A 418 9.58 20.96 -0.44
C THR A 418 9.19 19.99 -1.55
N ILE A 419 9.05 20.50 -2.77
CA ILE A 419 8.77 19.72 -3.98
C ILE A 419 9.94 19.88 -4.95
N GLU A 420 10.40 18.76 -5.50
CA GLU A 420 11.55 18.70 -6.40
C GLU A 420 11.23 17.86 -7.64
N ASP A 421 11.72 18.31 -8.80
CA ASP A 421 11.72 17.55 -10.06
C ASP A 421 13.09 16.90 -10.29
N VAL A 422 13.15 15.60 -10.01
CA VAL A 422 14.35 14.78 -10.11
C VAL A 422 14.37 14.05 -11.45
N ARG A 423 15.50 14.13 -12.16
CA ARG A 423 15.71 13.48 -13.46
C ARG A 423 16.72 12.34 -13.38
N TYR A 424 16.47 11.31 -14.17
CA TYR A 424 17.38 10.18 -14.31
C TYR A 424 17.91 10.11 -15.74
N PHE A 425 19.23 10.05 -15.87
CA PHE A 425 19.94 10.04 -17.14
C PHE A 425 20.56 8.65 -17.39
N PRO A 426 20.59 8.18 -18.63
CA PRO A 426 21.25 6.92 -18.97
C PRO A 426 22.76 7.07 -18.82
N THR A 427 23.44 5.99 -18.45
CA THR A 427 24.90 5.87 -18.59
C THR A 427 25.27 4.81 -19.63
N ASP A 428 26.54 4.74 -20.01
CA ASP A 428 27.06 3.73 -20.94
C ASP A 428 27.20 2.33 -20.31
N GLU A 429 27.00 2.21 -19.00
CA GLU A 429 27.09 0.93 -18.29
C GLU A 429 25.82 0.08 -18.48
N PHE A 430 25.98 -1.06 -19.15
CA PHE A 430 24.92 -2.07 -19.28
C PHE A 430 25.41 -3.46 -18.89
N GLN A 431 24.47 -4.27 -18.43
CA GLN A 431 24.71 -5.66 -18.04
C GLN A 431 23.77 -6.58 -18.82
N SER A 432 24.29 -7.71 -19.28
CA SER A 432 23.50 -8.71 -20.01
C SER A 432 23.68 -10.11 -19.44
N PHE A 433 22.62 -10.91 -19.52
CA PHE A 433 22.60 -12.27 -19.01
C PHE A 433 21.57 -13.12 -19.73
N SER A 434 21.78 -14.44 -19.68
CA SER A 434 20.81 -15.42 -20.16
C SER A 434 19.99 -16.03 -19.01
N MET A 435 18.83 -16.60 -19.36
CA MET A 435 17.98 -17.33 -18.41
C MET A 435 17.35 -18.57 -19.04
N GLU A 436 17.38 -19.69 -18.30
CA GLU A 436 16.71 -20.93 -18.67
C GLU A 436 16.07 -21.61 -17.45
N TYR A 437 15.08 -22.48 -17.69
CA TYR A 437 14.45 -23.28 -16.63
C TYR A 437 15.28 -24.50 -16.29
N ASN A 438 15.53 -24.73 -15.00
CA ASN A 438 16.13 -25.97 -14.53
C ASN A 438 15.04 -26.88 -13.92
N ILE A 439 14.42 -27.73 -14.73
CA ILE A 439 13.33 -28.64 -14.31
C ILE A 439 13.75 -30.12 -14.24
N LYS A 440 15.02 -30.44 -14.49
CA LYS A 440 15.49 -31.81 -14.64
C LYS A 440 15.24 -32.63 -13.36
N GLY A 441 14.56 -33.77 -13.50
CA GLY A 441 14.31 -34.70 -12.39
C GLY A 441 13.23 -34.23 -11.41
N MET A 442 12.47 -33.17 -11.73
CA MET A 442 11.29 -32.79 -10.94
C MET A 442 10.07 -33.61 -11.31
N GLN A 443 9.35 -34.08 -10.31
CA GLN A 443 8.02 -34.65 -10.50
C GLN A 443 6.95 -33.56 -10.41
N ALA A 444 5.76 -33.85 -10.94
CA ALA A 444 4.63 -32.94 -10.86
C ALA A 444 3.35 -33.67 -10.45
N LEU A 445 2.60 -33.10 -9.49
CA LEU A 445 1.25 -33.53 -9.14
C LEU A 445 0.26 -32.40 -9.51
N PRO A 446 -0.35 -32.43 -10.71
CA PRO A 446 -1.29 -31.40 -11.12
C PRO A 446 -2.59 -31.46 -10.31
N VAL A 447 -3.03 -30.30 -9.83
CA VAL A 447 -4.31 -30.13 -9.11
C VAL A 447 -5.21 -29.18 -9.91
N VAL A 448 -6.48 -29.54 -10.08
CA VAL A 448 -7.44 -28.72 -10.82
C VAL A 448 -8.71 -28.48 -10.00
N TRP A 449 -9.08 -27.21 -9.85
CA TRP A 449 -10.35 -26.78 -9.25
C TRP A 449 -11.36 -26.51 -10.36
N VAL A 450 -12.44 -27.27 -10.40
CA VAL A 450 -13.38 -27.28 -11.54
C VAL A 450 -14.81 -27.00 -11.05
N PRO A 451 -15.52 -25.99 -11.58
CA PRO A 451 -16.93 -25.83 -11.31
C PRO A 451 -17.74 -27.06 -11.76
N LYS A 452 -18.79 -27.41 -11.03
CA LYS A 452 -19.66 -28.56 -11.35
C LYS A 452 -20.54 -28.37 -12.59
N THR A 453 -20.44 -27.24 -13.28
CA THR A 453 -21.18 -26.92 -14.51
C THR A 453 -20.69 -27.75 -15.70
N ASP A 454 -21.58 -28.02 -16.66
CA ASP A 454 -21.24 -28.86 -17.82
C ASP A 454 -20.22 -28.20 -18.74
N ARG A 455 -20.26 -26.86 -18.85
CA ARG A 455 -19.24 -26.08 -19.56
C ARG A 455 -17.85 -26.32 -18.96
N SER A 456 -17.71 -26.15 -17.64
CA SER A 456 -16.43 -26.34 -16.94
C SER A 456 -15.91 -27.77 -17.07
N LYS A 457 -16.79 -28.77 -16.95
CA LYS A 457 -16.45 -30.18 -17.17
C LYS A 457 -15.96 -30.42 -18.60
N GLY A 458 -16.66 -29.90 -19.60
CA GLY A 458 -16.28 -30.02 -21.01
C GLY A 458 -14.91 -29.41 -21.30
N VAL A 459 -14.65 -28.21 -20.76
CA VAL A 459 -13.33 -27.55 -20.87
C VAL A 459 -12.25 -28.37 -20.15
N PHE A 460 -12.54 -28.91 -18.97
CA PHE A 460 -11.61 -29.75 -18.23
C PHE A 460 -11.21 -31.00 -19.04
N TYR A 461 -12.17 -31.81 -19.47
CA TYR A 461 -11.89 -33.04 -20.22
C TYR A 461 -11.17 -32.80 -21.56
N LYS A 462 -11.47 -31.67 -22.22
CA LYS A 462 -10.80 -31.29 -23.47
C LYS A 462 -9.34 -30.88 -23.28
N ASN A 463 -9.02 -30.13 -22.23
CA ASN A 463 -7.73 -29.43 -22.11
C ASN A 463 -6.77 -30.05 -21.07
N PHE A 464 -7.26 -30.94 -20.21
CA PHE A 464 -6.49 -31.54 -19.10
C PHE A 464 -6.47 -33.07 -19.20
N PRO A 465 -5.87 -33.67 -20.25
CA PRO A 465 -5.85 -35.12 -20.46
C PRO A 465 -4.96 -35.89 -19.46
N ASN A 466 -4.09 -35.19 -18.73
CA ASN A 466 -3.17 -35.81 -17.77
C ASN A 466 -3.89 -36.17 -16.47
N LYS A 467 -3.48 -37.27 -15.84
CA LYS A 467 -3.94 -37.64 -14.48
C LYS A 467 -3.70 -36.48 -13.52
N SER A 468 -4.76 -36.00 -12.88
CA SER A 468 -4.75 -34.85 -11.97
C SER A 468 -5.66 -35.09 -10.77
N VAL A 469 -5.36 -34.41 -9.67
CA VAL A 469 -6.26 -34.35 -8.51
C VAL A 469 -7.31 -33.28 -8.79
N VAL A 470 -8.59 -33.66 -8.80
CA VAL A 470 -9.68 -32.76 -9.16
C VAL A 470 -10.51 -32.42 -7.94
N PHE A 471 -10.68 -31.13 -7.68
CA PHE A 471 -11.59 -30.59 -6.67
C PHE A 471 -12.80 -29.96 -7.36
N PRO A 472 -13.92 -30.70 -7.47
CA PRO A 472 -15.15 -30.15 -8.02
C PRO A 472 -15.83 -29.23 -6.99
N TYR A 473 -16.25 -28.04 -7.41
CA TYR A 473 -16.97 -27.11 -6.54
C TYR A 473 -18.20 -26.52 -7.21
N ASP A 474 -19.18 -26.12 -6.41
CA ASP A 474 -20.36 -25.39 -6.90
C ASP A 474 -20.01 -23.89 -6.90
N ASN A 475 -19.99 -23.29 -8.10
CA ASN A 475 -19.60 -21.88 -8.27
C ASN A 475 -20.69 -20.89 -7.83
N ARG A 476 -21.90 -21.37 -7.52
CA ARG A 476 -23.03 -20.55 -7.05
C ARG A 476 -23.35 -20.75 -5.57
N ARG A 477 -22.63 -21.67 -4.89
CA ARG A 477 -22.90 -22.07 -3.50
C ARG A 477 -22.84 -20.92 -2.49
N LEU A 478 -22.00 -19.93 -2.75
CA LEU A 478 -21.78 -18.76 -1.89
C LEU A 478 -22.43 -17.48 -2.43
N ASP A 479 -23.32 -17.55 -3.42
CA ASP A 479 -24.00 -16.38 -3.96
C ASP A 479 -24.98 -15.78 -2.94
N ASN A 480 -25.08 -14.44 -2.87
CA ASN A 480 -25.85 -13.76 -1.82
C ASN A 480 -27.35 -14.06 -1.85
N GLN A 481 -27.97 -14.10 -3.04
CA GLN A 481 -29.43 -14.28 -3.17
C GLN A 481 -29.88 -15.74 -3.22
N LYS A 482 -29.02 -16.66 -3.71
CA LYS A 482 -29.39 -18.06 -4.00
C LYS A 482 -28.47 -19.09 -3.33
N GLY A 483 -27.47 -18.64 -2.58
CA GLY A 483 -26.47 -19.49 -1.92
C GLY A 483 -26.80 -19.80 -0.47
N LEU A 484 -25.76 -20.19 0.27
CA LEU A 484 -25.84 -20.54 1.69
C LEU A 484 -26.02 -19.31 2.58
N LYS A 485 -26.84 -19.45 3.64
CA LYS A 485 -26.90 -18.48 4.75
C LYS A 485 -25.51 -18.29 5.39
N PRO A 486 -25.20 -17.12 5.99
CA PRO A 486 -23.85 -16.78 6.47
C PRO A 486 -23.17 -17.86 7.35
N GLN A 487 -23.90 -18.47 8.27
CA GLN A 487 -23.37 -19.52 9.14
C GLN A 487 -23.01 -20.80 8.36
N ALA A 488 -23.90 -21.23 7.46
CA ALA A 488 -23.65 -22.38 6.60
C ALA A 488 -22.55 -22.09 5.57
N ALA A 489 -22.46 -20.86 5.07
CA ALA A 489 -21.40 -20.40 4.19
C ALA A 489 -20.03 -20.45 4.89
N PHE A 490 -19.95 -20.05 6.16
CA PHE A 490 -18.75 -20.18 6.98
C PHE A 490 -18.35 -21.66 7.14
N VAL A 491 -19.29 -22.53 7.55
CA VAL A 491 -19.04 -23.97 7.70
C VAL A 491 -18.57 -24.59 6.38
N TYR A 492 -19.16 -24.19 5.25
CA TYR A 492 -18.72 -24.64 3.93
C TYR A 492 -17.28 -24.24 3.64
N LYS A 493 -16.92 -22.96 3.84
CA LYS A 493 -15.54 -22.47 3.63
C LYS A 493 -14.56 -23.20 4.53
N PHE A 494 -14.91 -23.37 5.80
CA PHE A 494 -14.13 -24.09 6.81
C PHE A 494 -13.89 -25.55 6.40
N ALA A 495 -14.97 -26.27 6.06
CA ALA A 495 -14.90 -27.69 5.69
C ALA A 495 -14.10 -27.90 4.39
N VAL A 496 -14.31 -27.06 3.38
CA VAL A 496 -13.52 -27.10 2.15
C VAL A 496 -12.04 -26.88 2.46
N ALA A 497 -11.71 -25.90 3.30
CA ALA A 497 -10.32 -25.60 3.64
C ALA A 497 -9.63 -26.77 4.34
N LEU A 498 -10.28 -27.32 5.38
CA LEU A 498 -9.77 -28.44 6.16
C LEU A 498 -9.60 -29.71 5.31
N MET A 499 -10.67 -30.13 4.63
CA MET A 499 -10.67 -31.40 3.90
C MET A 499 -9.73 -31.36 2.69
N SER A 500 -9.67 -30.24 1.97
CA SER A 500 -8.76 -30.14 0.82
C SER A 500 -7.29 -30.19 1.25
N TYR A 501 -6.96 -29.55 2.38
CA TYR A 501 -5.61 -29.61 2.93
C TYR A 501 -5.24 -31.03 3.38
N ILE A 502 -6.08 -31.69 4.19
CA ILE A 502 -5.82 -33.06 4.68
C ILE A 502 -5.68 -34.03 3.50
N CYS A 503 -6.58 -33.99 2.52
CA CYS A 503 -6.51 -34.87 1.35
C CYS A 503 -5.21 -34.70 0.57
N LEU A 504 -4.78 -33.46 0.34
CA LEU A 504 -3.52 -33.21 -0.36
C LEU A 504 -2.32 -33.60 0.49
N GLN A 505 -2.33 -33.32 1.79
CA GLN A 505 -1.25 -33.68 2.71
C GLN A 505 -1.01 -35.20 2.67
N ILE A 506 -2.06 -36.01 2.84
CA ILE A 506 -1.99 -37.49 2.77
C ILE A 506 -1.43 -37.98 1.43
N LEU A 507 -1.78 -37.33 0.32
CA LEU A 507 -1.26 -37.70 -1.01
C LEU A 507 0.21 -37.30 -1.16
N LEU A 508 0.58 -36.12 -0.69
CA LEU A 508 1.90 -35.54 -0.86
C LEU A 508 2.96 -36.23 0.02
N ASP A 509 2.59 -36.67 1.22
CA ASP A 509 3.48 -37.41 2.13
C ASP A 509 3.90 -38.78 1.54
N LYS A 510 3.16 -39.31 0.55
CA LYS A 510 3.49 -40.55 -0.17
C LYS A 510 4.35 -40.32 -1.42
N LEU A 511 4.65 -39.07 -1.77
CA LEU A 511 5.35 -38.71 -3.00
C LEU A 511 6.80 -38.27 -2.73
N PRO A 512 7.67 -38.27 -3.76
CA PRO A 512 9.07 -37.88 -3.59
C PRO A 512 9.24 -36.41 -3.18
N ASN A 513 10.33 -36.10 -2.50
CA ASN A 513 10.63 -34.75 -2.02
C ASN A 513 10.78 -33.70 -3.14
N ASN A 514 11.33 -34.05 -4.32
CA ASN A 514 11.49 -33.12 -5.46
C ASN A 514 10.22 -33.02 -6.33
N LEU A 515 9.15 -32.49 -5.73
CA LEU A 515 7.82 -32.39 -6.33
C LEU A 515 7.40 -30.94 -6.54
N PHE A 516 6.76 -30.68 -7.69
CA PHE A 516 6.03 -29.45 -7.96
C PHE A 516 4.52 -29.71 -8.03
N VAL A 517 3.73 -28.90 -7.33
CA VAL A 517 2.26 -29.02 -7.25
C VAL A 517 1.62 -27.81 -7.95
N PRO A 518 1.42 -27.85 -9.29
CA PRO A 518 0.72 -26.78 -9.98
C PRO A 518 -0.79 -26.89 -9.77
N MET A 519 -1.40 -25.80 -9.30
CA MET A 519 -2.85 -25.71 -9.11
C MET A 519 -3.48 -24.80 -10.15
N ILE A 520 -4.38 -25.33 -10.97
CA ILE A 520 -5.18 -24.55 -11.91
C ILE A 520 -6.63 -24.46 -11.43
N ARG A 521 -7.20 -23.27 -11.41
CA ARG A 521 -8.63 -23.05 -11.15
C ARG A 521 -9.33 -22.62 -12.42
N LEU A 522 -10.39 -23.33 -12.80
CA LEU A 522 -11.32 -22.86 -13.83
C LEU A 522 -12.41 -22.03 -13.16
N HIS A 523 -12.77 -20.91 -13.76
CA HIS A 523 -13.87 -20.09 -13.27
C HIS A 523 -14.65 -19.45 -14.41
N GLU A 524 -15.95 -19.31 -14.20
CA GLU A 524 -16.91 -18.78 -15.15
C GLU A 524 -17.22 -17.29 -14.86
N GLY A 525 -17.09 -16.80 -13.63
CA GLY A 525 -17.36 -15.37 -13.33
C GLY A 525 -16.55 -14.36 -14.18
N TYR A 526 -17.14 -13.17 -14.40
CA TYR A 526 -16.55 -12.07 -15.17
C TYR A 526 -15.36 -11.39 -14.47
N HIS A 527 -14.65 -10.48 -15.16
CA HIS A 527 -13.54 -9.71 -14.54
C HIS A 527 -13.98 -8.86 -13.39
N GLU A 528 -15.11 -8.24 -13.58
CA GLU A 528 -15.60 -7.14 -12.79
C GLU A 528 -16.47 -7.63 -11.63
N ASN A 529 -17.08 -8.80 -11.79
CA ASN A 529 -17.92 -9.43 -10.78
C ASN A 529 -17.69 -10.95 -10.75
N PRO A 530 -16.59 -11.45 -10.14
CA PRO A 530 -16.40 -12.88 -9.94
C PRO A 530 -17.42 -13.41 -8.91
N SER A 531 -17.92 -14.63 -9.09
CA SER A 531 -18.80 -15.22 -8.07
C SER A 531 -18.07 -15.35 -6.73
N HIS A 532 -18.81 -15.25 -5.62
CA HIS A 532 -18.25 -15.36 -4.26
C HIS A 532 -17.53 -16.69 -4.05
N SER A 533 -18.06 -17.77 -4.62
CA SER A 533 -17.45 -19.10 -4.58
C SER A 533 -16.10 -19.13 -5.28
N GLU A 534 -16.01 -18.55 -6.48
CA GLU A 534 -14.76 -18.50 -7.25
C GLU A 534 -13.71 -17.59 -6.60
N LYS A 535 -14.14 -16.47 -6.01
CA LYS A 535 -13.28 -15.58 -5.23
C LYS A 535 -12.67 -16.34 -4.04
N PHE A 536 -13.51 -17.01 -3.24
CA PHE A 536 -13.06 -17.86 -2.13
C PHE A 536 -12.08 -18.94 -2.59
N MET A 537 -12.39 -19.70 -3.65
CA MET A 537 -11.48 -20.75 -4.16
C MET A 537 -10.15 -20.18 -4.65
N GLY A 538 -10.13 -18.95 -5.18
CA GLY A 538 -8.90 -18.28 -5.57
C GLY A 538 -7.98 -17.98 -4.41
N HIS A 539 -8.57 -17.33 -3.42
CA HIS A 539 -7.94 -16.97 -2.16
C HIS A 539 -7.41 -18.23 -1.46
N PHE A 540 -8.27 -19.22 -1.26
CA PHE A 540 -7.92 -20.48 -0.63
C PHE A 540 -6.80 -21.23 -1.37
N SER A 541 -6.84 -21.30 -2.70
CA SER A 541 -5.76 -21.96 -3.46
C SER A 541 -4.39 -21.31 -3.24
N LYS A 542 -4.34 -20.00 -2.95
CA LYS A 542 -3.09 -19.27 -2.63
C LYS A 542 -2.61 -19.60 -1.22
N THR A 543 -3.51 -19.60 -0.24
CA THR A 543 -3.24 -20.05 1.13
C THR A 543 -2.71 -21.49 1.16
N LEU A 544 -3.37 -22.38 0.41
CA LEU A 544 -2.99 -23.78 0.32
C LEU A 544 -1.62 -23.97 -0.34
N CYS A 545 -1.32 -23.21 -1.41
CA CYS A 545 0.02 -23.24 -2.00
C CYS A 545 1.10 -22.76 -1.03
N HIS A 546 0.79 -21.79 -0.17
CA HIS A 546 1.74 -21.31 0.84
C HIS A 546 2.06 -22.39 1.88
N ILE A 547 1.05 -23.02 2.48
CA ILE A 547 1.31 -24.05 3.50
C ILE A 547 2.00 -25.30 2.91
N LEU A 548 1.61 -25.72 1.71
CA LEU A 548 2.24 -26.87 1.04
C LEU A 548 3.69 -26.59 0.62
N SER A 549 4.01 -25.32 0.32
CA SER A 549 5.36 -24.88 -0.06
C SER A 549 6.40 -24.95 1.04
N GLU A 550 6.02 -25.35 2.26
CA GLU A 550 6.96 -25.67 3.32
C GLU A 550 7.76 -26.94 3.02
N LYS A 551 7.12 -27.95 2.41
CA LYS A 551 7.72 -29.22 1.99
C LYS A 551 7.84 -29.36 0.46
N HIS A 552 6.84 -28.91 -0.30
CA HIS A 552 6.77 -29.13 -1.76
C HIS A 552 6.47 -27.85 -2.53
N ARG A 553 7.21 -27.54 -3.60
CA ARG A 553 6.99 -26.31 -4.38
C ARG A 553 5.56 -26.27 -4.93
N SER A 554 4.76 -25.29 -4.52
CA SER A 554 3.37 -25.17 -4.95
C SER A 554 3.01 -23.75 -5.38
N ASN A 555 2.25 -23.63 -6.45
CA ASN A 555 1.71 -22.34 -6.89
C ASN A 555 0.39 -22.53 -7.64
N SER A 556 -0.42 -21.46 -7.69
CA SER A 556 -1.76 -21.50 -8.26
C SER A 556 -2.02 -20.42 -9.30
N LYS A 557 -2.90 -20.71 -10.28
CA LYS A 557 -3.44 -19.72 -11.22
C LYS A 557 -4.86 -20.04 -11.63
N GLY A 558 -5.69 -19.00 -11.77
CA GLY A 558 -7.06 -19.11 -12.29
C GLY A 558 -7.16 -18.71 -13.77
N PHE A 559 -7.97 -19.44 -14.54
CA PHE A 559 -8.31 -19.15 -15.93
C PHE A 559 -9.82 -19.01 -16.12
N ARG A 560 -10.22 -17.96 -16.85
CA ARG A 560 -11.62 -17.75 -17.25
C ARG A 560 -11.96 -18.54 -18.49
N ILE A 561 -13.17 -19.08 -18.48
CA ILE A 561 -13.64 -20.00 -19.54
C ILE A 561 -15.03 -19.63 -20.11
N ILE A 562 -15.64 -18.51 -19.71
CA ILE A 562 -16.88 -18.01 -20.37
C ILE A 562 -16.63 -17.60 -21.83
N GLY A 563 -15.38 -17.33 -22.21
CA GLY A 563 -14.92 -17.27 -23.60
C GLY A 563 -13.61 -18.03 -23.75
N THR A 564 -13.19 -18.30 -24.99
CA THR A 564 -11.89 -18.92 -25.27
C THR A 564 -10.78 -17.94 -24.86
N PRO A 565 -9.97 -18.23 -23.83
CA PRO A 565 -8.91 -17.33 -23.43
C PRO A 565 -7.85 -17.24 -24.53
N SER A 566 -7.37 -16.02 -24.82
CA SER A 566 -6.32 -15.83 -25.83
C SER A 566 -5.03 -16.56 -25.43
N GLY A 567 -4.24 -16.98 -26.43
CA GLY A 567 -2.94 -17.60 -26.19
C GLY A 567 -1.98 -16.73 -25.36
N LEU A 568 -2.07 -15.41 -25.49
CA LEU A 568 -1.32 -14.46 -24.67
C LEU A 568 -1.75 -14.51 -23.19
N THR A 569 -3.06 -14.48 -22.93
CA THR A 569 -3.59 -14.57 -21.56
C THR A 569 -3.21 -15.89 -20.90
N ILE A 570 -3.27 -16.99 -21.66
CA ILE A 570 -2.85 -18.32 -21.21
C ILE A 570 -1.36 -18.30 -20.86
N ARG A 571 -0.50 -17.85 -21.78
CA ARG A 571 0.95 -17.81 -21.59
C ARG A 571 1.35 -17.00 -20.36
N ASN A 572 0.72 -15.84 -20.15
CA ASN A 572 0.96 -15.00 -18.99
C ASN A 572 0.51 -15.68 -17.69
N GLY A 573 -0.62 -16.40 -17.73
CA GLY A 573 -1.11 -17.19 -16.61
C GLY A 573 -0.16 -18.33 -16.23
N LEU A 574 0.32 -19.08 -17.22
CA LEU A 574 1.26 -20.18 -17.02
C LEU A 574 2.64 -19.69 -16.56
N SER A 575 3.16 -18.60 -17.14
CA SER A 575 4.39 -17.95 -16.65
C SER A 575 4.29 -17.57 -15.17
N SER A 576 3.13 -17.06 -14.74
CA SER A 576 2.86 -16.77 -13.33
C SER A 576 2.80 -18.03 -12.47
N LEU A 577 2.21 -19.12 -12.96
CA LEU A 577 2.16 -20.44 -12.28
C LEU A 577 3.57 -21.03 -12.08
N TYR A 578 4.41 -20.99 -13.11
CA TYR A 578 5.76 -21.56 -13.11
C TYR A 578 6.86 -20.62 -12.59
N SER A 579 6.49 -19.42 -12.13
CA SER A 579 7.44 -18.40 -11.64
C SER A 579 8.33 -18.87 -10.48
N ILE A 580 7.86 -19.83 -9.67
CA ILE A 580 8.61 -20.35 -8.52
C ILE A 580 9.58 -21.48 -8.85
N LEU A 581 9.56 -21.98 -10.09
CA LEU A 581 10.47 -23.04 -10.51
C LEU A 581 11.91 -22.52 -10.60
N PRO A 582 12.90 -23.36 -10.25
CA PRO A 582 14.31 -23.04 -10.39
C PRO A 582 14.70 -22.60 -11.80
N LYS A 583 15.53 -21.57 -11.87
CA LYS A 583 16.08 -21.01 -13.12
C LYS A 583 17.58 -20.87 -13.00
N LYS A 584 18.28 -21.08 -14.11
CA LYS A 584 19.72 -20.82 -14.24
C LYS A 584 19.93 -19.51 -14.97
N PHE A 585 20.93 -18.77 -14.53
CA PHE A 585 21.38 -17.52 -15.12
C PHE A 585 22.86 -17.60 -15.44
N ARG A 586 23.28 -16.93 -16.51
CA ARG A 586 24.69 -16.73 -16.86
C ARG A 586 24.89 -15.28 -17.25
N PHE A 587 25.79 -14.59 -16.55
CA PHE A 587 26.19 -13.24 -16.93
C PHE A 587 27.22 -13.29 -18.07
N ASN A 588 27.11 -12.36 -19.01
CA ASN A 588 27.99 -12.32 -20.17
C ASN A 588 29.19 -11.39 -19.97
N ASN A 589 29.04 -10.35 -19.14
CA ASN A 589 29.99 -9.24 -19.01
C ASN A 589 30.19 -8.77 -17.56
N VAL A 590 30.00 -9.67 -16.59
CA VAL A 590 30.08 -9.35 -15.15
C VAL A 590 30.94 -10.38 -14.43
N GLN A 591 31.85 -9.90 -13.58
CA GLN A 591 32.63 -10.75 -12.68
C GLN A 591 31.97 -10.78 -11.30
N LEU A 592 31.74 -11.98 -10.76
CA LEU A 592 31.06 -12.19 -9.47
C LEU A 592 32.07 -12.53 -8.38
N SER A 593 31.80 -12.04 -7.17
CA SER A 593 32.60 -12.32 -5.98
C SER A 593 32.49 -13.80 -5.57
N PRO A 594 33.61 -14.48 -5.24
CA PRO A 594 33.58 -15.84 -4.71
C PRO A 594 33.04 -15.92 -3.27
N GLU A 595 33.02 -14.81 -2.52
CA GLU A 595 32.53 -14.80 -1.13
C GLU A 595 31.00 -14.97 -1.03
N LEU A 596 30.30 -14.86 -2.15
CA LEU A 596 28.83 -14.94 -2.26
C LEU A 596 28.38 -16.13 -3.11
N ASP A 597 28.96 -17.31 -2.87
CA ASP A 597 28.55 -18.53 -3.57
C ASP A 597 27.09 -18.92 -3.25
N ASN A 598 26.66 -18.72 -1.98
CA ASN A 598 25.31 -19.03 -1.51
C ASN A 598 24.70 -17.82 -0.80
N LEU A 599 23.59 -17.30 -1.33
CA LEU A 599 22.76 -16.27 -0.71
C LEU A 599 21.34 -16.80 -0.48
N ALA A 600 20.83 -16.63 0.74
CA ALA A 600 19.42 -16.83 1.04
C ALA A 600 18.71 -15.49 1.19
N ILE A 601 17.61 -15.30 0.46
CA ILE A 601 16.70 -14.17 0.65
C ILE A 601 15.53 -14.67 1.50
N ILE A 602 15.37 -14.09 2.70
CA ILE A 602 14.30 -14.42 3.64
C ILE A 602 13.34 -13.24 3.67
N THR A 603 12.10 -13.43 3.24
CA THR A 603 11.06 -12.39 3.29
C THR A 603 10.02 -12.74 4.35
N VAL A 604 9.73 -11.82 5.27
CA VAL A 604 8.81 -12.05 6.40
C VAL A 604 7.70 -10.99 6.48
N SER A 605 6.51 -11.43 6.89
CA SER A 605 5.37 -10.56 7.21
C SER A 605 4.47 -11.18 8.27
N THR A 606 3.47 -10.43 8.72
CA THR A 606 2.52 -10.86 9.75
C THR A 606 1.09 -10.43 9.46
N ARG A 607 0.16 -11.10 10.16
CA ARG A 607 -1.22 -10.69 10.26
C ARG A 607 -1.71 -10.83 11.71
N ASP A 608 -2.04 -9.69 12.32
CA ASP A 608 -2.54 -9.62 13.70
C ASP A 608 -4.03 -9.99 13.78
N SER A 609 -4.43 -10.55 14.92
CA SER A 609 -5.84 -10.71 15.29
C SER A 609 -6.43 -9.40 15.83
N ASP A 610 -7.75 -9.28 15.75
CA ASP A 610 -8.48 -8.21 16.42
C ASP A 610 -8.30 -8.24 17.94
N VAL A 611 -8.53 -7.09 18.58
CA VAL A 611 -8.57 -6.96 20.05
C VAL A 611 -9.78 -7.69 20.61
N ARG A 612 -9.63 -8.35 21.76
CA ARG A 612 -10.79 -8.86 22.51
C ARG A 612 -11.67 -7.69 22.95
N LYS A 613 -12.98 -7.74 22.62
CA LYS A 613 -13.97 -6.80 23.20
C LYS A 613 -13.81 -6.78 24.72
N ASN A 614 -13.61 -5.59 25.29
CA ASN A 614 -13.39 -5.29 26.73
C ASN A 614 -11.97 -5.50 27.30
N ARG A 615 -10.94 -5.79 26.50
CA ARG A 615 -9.53 -5.69 26.95
C ARG A 615 -8.74 -4.78 26.02
N GLY A 616 -8.33 -3.61 26.50
CA GLY A 616 -7.59 -2.63 25.69
C GLY A 616 -6.12 -2.98 25.42
N ASN A 617 -5.57 -4.04 26.04
CA ASN A 617 -4.14 -4.32 25.91
C ASN A 617 -3.82 -4.99 24.55
N ARG A 618 -2.96 -4.34 23.76
CA ARG A 618 -2.48 -4.84 22.47
C ARG A 618 -1.67 -6.14 22.62
N ALA A 619 -1.03 -6.36 23.77
CA ALA A 619 -0.18 -7.52 24.03
C ALA A 619 -0.95 -8.86 24.07
N ASP A 620 -2.25 -8.85 24.38
CA ASP A 620 -3.10 -10.06 24.45
C ASP A 620 -3.46 -10.64 23.06
N ARG A 621 -3.05 -9.98 21.97
CA ARG A 621 -3.36 -10.40 20.60
C ARG A 621 -2.50 -11.60 20.17
N LYS A 622 -3.01 -12.34 19.19
CA LYS A 622 -2.23 -13.34 18.45
C LYS A 622 -1.93 -12.82 17.05
N ALA A 623 -0.84 -13.31 16.47
CA ALA A 623 -0.43 -12.98 15.12
C ALA A 623 -0.03 -14.25 14.37
N CYS A 624 -0.36 -14.30 13.09
CA CYS A 624 0.17 -15.30 12.17
C CYS A 624 1.40 -14.70 11.48
N LEU A 625 2.59 -15.23 11.78
CA LEU A 625 3.83 -14.95 11.07
C LEU A 625 3.89 -15.84 9.83
N PHE A 626 4.32 -15.29 8.69
CA PHE A 626 4.50 -16.06 7.46
C PHE A 626 5.59 -15.45 6.57
N GLY A 627 6.19 -16.27 5.73
CA GLY A 627 7.25 -15.81 4.83
C GLY A 627 7.67 -16.82 3.76
N GLU A 628 8.66 -16.41 2.97
CA GLU A 628 9.23 -17.19 1.86
C GLU A 628 10.76 -17.12 1.90
N VAL A 629 11.41 -18.24 1.58
CA VAL A 629 12.86 -18.34 1.43
C VAL A 629 13.21 -18.63 -0.02
N THR A 630 13.99 -17.75 -0.64
CA THR A 630 14.58 -17.96 -1.97
C THR A 630 16.07 -18.19 -1.84
N GLY A 631 16.57 -19.24 -2.50
CA GLY A 631 17.98 -19.57 -2.55
C GLY A 631 18.59 -19.13 -3.88
N ILE A 632 19.77 -18.53 -3.79
CA ILE A 632 20.63 -18.19 -4.92
C ILE A 632 21.96 -18.91 -4.70
N ARG A 633 22.37 -19.73 -5.67
CA ARG A 633 23.58 -20.55 -5.57
C ARG A 633 24.37 -20.53 -6.86
N ARG A 634 25.65 -20.15 -6.77
CA ARG A 634 26.64 -20.35 -7.83
C ARG A 634 26.95 -21.84 -7.98
N GLN A 635 26.94 -22.31 -9.21
CA GLN A 635 27.27 -23.69 -9.58
C GLN A 635 28.74 -23.77 -10.02
N ALA A 636 29.28 -24.98 -10.09
CA ALA A 636 30.66 -25.21 -10.54
C ALA A 636 30.92 -24.79 -12.00
N ASP A 637 29.88 -24.65 -12.82
CA ASP A 637 29.95 -24.17 -14.21
C ASP A 637 29.75 -22.64 -14.34
N ASP A 638 29.89 -21.92 -13.22
CA ASP A 638 29.64 -20.48 -13.07
C ASP A 638 28.21 -20.02 -13.37
N THR A 639 27.27 -20.94 -13.55
CA THR A 639 25.85 -20.58 -13.63
C THR A 639 25.29 -20.28 -12.24
N ILE A 640 24.35 -19.34 -12.17
CA ILE A 640 23.67 -19.00 -10.92
C ILE A 640 22.28 -19.63 -10.95
N GLN A 641 22.00 -20.50 -9.98
CA GLN A 641 20.68 -21.06 -9.81
C GLN A 641 19.87 -20.25 -8.80
N VAL A 642 18.69 -19.79 -9.22
CA VAL A 642 17.72 -19.08 -8.38
C VAL A 642 16.45 -19.92 -8.26
N GLY A 643 15.94 -20.13 -7.04
CA GLY A 643 14.67 -20.81 -6.84
C GLY A 643 14.11 -20.70 -5.42
N MET A 644 12.79 -20.84 -5.30
CA MET A 644 12.14 -20.92 -4.00
C MET A 644 12.59 -22.21 -3.29
N LEU A 645 13.11 -22.07 -2.08
CA LEU A 645 13.52 -23.20 -1.23
C LEU A 645 12.34 -23.73 -0.44
N LYS A 646 11.66 -22.85 0.30
CA LYS A 646 10.45 -23.16 1.07
C LYS A 646 9.68 -21.89 1.43
N THR A 647 8.45 -22.07 1.88
CA THR A 647 7.70 -21.08 2.68
C THR A 647 7.70 -21.48 4.15
N PHE A 648 7.23 -20.58 5.00
CA PHE A 648 7.04 -20.83 6.43
C PHE A 648 5.84 -20.05 6.96
N SER A 649 5.21 -20.55 8.02
CA SER A 649 4.14 -19.85 8.74
C SER A 649 3.88 -20.48 10.10
N GLU A 650 3.62 -19.66 11.11
CA GLU A 650 3.32 -20.09 12.48
C GLU A 650 2.55 -19.00 13.26
N ASN A 651 1.86 -19.42 14.34
CA ASN A 651 1.05 -18.53 15.16
C ASN A 651 1.76 -18.20 16.48
N TYR A 652 1.88 -16.91 16.80
CA TYR A 652 2.50 -16.43 18.04
C TYR A 652 1.55 -15.51 18.81
N SER A 653 1.76 -15.35 20.12
CA SER A 653 1.25 -14.18 20.84
C SER A 653 2.07 -12.94 20.46
N LEU A 654 1.47 -11.76 20.45
CA LEU A 654 2.17 -10.53 20.06
C LEU A 654 3.42 -10.26 20.92
N GLN A 655 3.38 -10.60 22.21
CA GLN A 655 4.52 -10.47 23.14
C GLN A 655 5.76 -11.28 22.69
N HIS A 656 5.55 -12.46 22.09
CA HIS A 656 6.63 -13.36 21.67
C HIS A 656 7.01 -13.16 20.19
N LEU A 657 6.18 -12.48 19.41
CA LEU A 657 6.36 -12.35 17.96
C LEU A 657 7.64 -11.60 17.59
N TYR A 658 7.95 -10.52 18.31
CA TYR A 658 9.08 -9.64 18.03
C TYR A 658 10.30 -9.89 18.94
N THR A 659 10.17 -10.83 19.87
CA THR A 659 11.21 -11.16 20.86
C THR A 659 11.70 -12.59 20.73
N GLN A 660 10.84 -13.55 20.36
CA GLN A 660 11.19 -14.97 20.27
C GLN A 660 10.38 -15.79 19.24
N PRO A 661 10.39 -15.44 17.93
CA PRO A 661 9.80 -16.29 16.90
C PRO A 661 10.77 -17.42 16.49
N SER A 662 10.66 -18.59 17.14
CA SER A 662 11.56 -19.74 16.94
C SER A 662 11.72 -20.15 15.47
N ILE A 663 10.65 -20.09 14.67
CA ILE A 663 10.67 -20.48 13.25
C ILE A 663 11.72 -19.73 12.43
N LEU A 664 12.03 -18.47 12.77
CA LEU A 664 13.03 -17.69 12.05
C LEU A 664 14.45 -18.19 12.33
N GLY A 665 14.77 -18.47 13.60
CA GLY A 665 16.05 -19.06 14.00
C GLY A 665 16.24 -20.47 13.41
N ASP A 666 15.18 -21.28 13.38
CA ASP A 666 15.20 -22.62 12.80
C ASP A 666 15.49 -22.59 11.29
N ILE A 667 14.93 -21.62 10.56
CA ILE A 667 15.17 -21.46 9.13
C ILE A 667 16.64 -21.11 8.87
N VAL A 668 17.20 -20.13 9.58
CA VAL A 668 18.61 -19.77 9.41
C VAL A 668 19.51 -20.95 9.75
N THR A 669 19.18 -21.71 10.79
CA THR A 669 19.88 -22.95 11.16
C THR A 669 19.86 -24.00 10.06
N GLN A 670 18.68 -24.28 9.49
CA GLN A 670 18.53 -25.22 8.39
C GLN A 670 19.32 -24.79 7.15
N LEU A 671 19.35 -23.49 6.84
CA LEU A 671 20.10 -22.94 5.70
C LEU A 671 21.61 -22.95 5.95
N TYR A 672 22.04 -22.62 7.17
CA TYR A 672 23.44 -22.69 7.59
C TYR A 672 24.01 -24.10 7.40
N ASN A 673 23.27 -25.11 7.83
CA ASN A 673 23.62 -26.52 7.65
C ASN A 673 23.65 -26.96 6.17
N ARG A 674 23.02 -26.19 5.27
CA ARG A 674 23.05 -26.39 3.81
C ARG A 674 24.15 -25.58 3.11
N GLY A 675 25.02 -24.92 3.88
CA GLY A 675 26.17 -24.16 3.36
C GLY A 675 25.87 -22.69 3.02
N TYR A 676 24.71 -22.16 3.43
CA TYR A 676 24.45 -20.72 3.33
C TYR A 676 25.17 -19.98 4.46
N ARG A 677 25.84 -18.88 4.11
CA ARG A 677 26.51 -17.98 5.07
C ARG A 677 26.03 -16.54 4.97
N ASN A 678 25.50 -16.15 3.81
CA ASN A 678 24.99 -14.82 3.55
C ASN A 678 23.46 -14.83 3.51
N PHE A 679 22.84 -13.92 4.24
CA PHE A 679 21.39 -13.82 4.39
C PHE A 679 20.91 -12.40 4.11
N LEU A 680 20.12 -12.22 3.04
CA LEU A 680 19.40 -10.98 2.79
C LEU A 680 18.02 -11.09 3.46
N TYR A 681 17.87 -10.43 4.60
CA TYR A 681 16.66 -10.51 5.41
C TYR A 681 15.76 -9.31 5.13
N ILE A 682 14.55 -9.56 4.63
CA ILE A 682 13.65 -8.54 4.08
C ILE A 682 12.34 -8.51 4.86
N SER A 683 11.98 -7.34 5.35
CA SER A 683 10.65 -7.04 5.88
C SER A 683 10.09 -5.77 5.27
N GLN A 684 8.80 -5.51 5.49
CA GLN A 684 8.22 -4.21 5.18
C GLN A 684 8.91 -3.15 6.05
N ALA A 685 9.17 -1.97 5.48
CA ALA A 685 9.72 -0.83 6.21
C ALA A 685 8.81 -0.44 7.39
N PRO A 686 9.36 -0.22 8.60
CA PRO A 686 8.61 0.16 9.78
C PRO A 686 8.35 1.66 9.78
N TYR A 687 7.84 2.24 8.67
CA TYR A 687 7.58 3.67 8.65
C TYR A 687 6.59 4.02 9.74
N MET A 688 7.07 4.84 10.64
CA MET A 688 6.28 5.32 11.73
C MET A 688 5.45 6.43 11.10
N SER A 689 4.15 6.24 10.98
CA SER A 689 3.28 7.36 10.61
C SER A 689 3.16 8.36 11.77
N THR A 690 4.25 8.61 12.51
CA THR A 690 4.29 9.36 13.77
C THR A 690 5.27 10.51 13.72
N LEU A 691 4.97 11.61 14.41
CA LEU A 691 5.88 12.74 14.57
C LEU A 691 6.96 12.50 15.66
N HIS A 692 6.96 11.33 16.28
CA HIS A 692 7.85 10.94 17.38
C HIS A 692 7.82 11.89 18.58
N ILE A 693 6.67 12.50 18.83
CA ILE A 693 6.44 13.35 20.02
C ILE A 693 6.38 12.48 21.28
N THR A 694 5.96 11.21 21.14
CA THR A 694 5.96 10.24 22.24
C THR A 694 7.17 9.30 22.13
N GLN A 695 8.12 9.45 23.06
CA GLN A 695 9.27 8.56 23.18
C GLN A 695 8.83 7.26 23.88
N ASN A 696 8.40 6.27 23.10
CA ASN A 696 8.46 4.88 23.54
C ASN A 696 9.70 4.24 22.91
N ASP A 697 10.38 3.38 23.67
CA ASP A 697 11.69 2.75 23.40
C ASP A 697 12.04 2.58 21.92
N GLU A 698 13.23 3.02 21.55
CA GLU A 698 13.75 2.99 20.16
C GLU A 698 13.76 1.59 19.55
N ASP A 699 13.91 0.54 20.38
CA ASP A 699 14.00 -0.85 19.93
C ASP A 699 12.62 -1.49 19.60
N ASP A 700 11.52 -0.99 20.17
CA ASP A 700 10.16 -1.51 19.95
C ASP A 700 9.60 -1.17 18.55
N LYS A 701 10.28 -0.28 17.82
CA LYS A 701 9.80 0.33 16.58
C LYS A 701 10.24 -0.42 15.32
N LEU A 702 11.30 -1.21 15.39
CA LEU A 702 11.88 -1.89 14.24
C LEU A 702 11.17 -3.22 13.90
N PHE A 703 10.23 -3.69 14.73
CA PHE A 703 9.44 -4.91 14.52
C PHE A 703 10.32 -6.12 14.14
N PHE A 704 10.22 -6.58 12.89
CA PHE A 704 10.99 -7.71 12.38
C PHE A 704 12.49 -7.43 12.22
N MET A 705 12.90 -6.17 12.31
CA MET A 705 14.28 -5.70 12.30
C MET A 705 14.77 -5.30 13.70
N SER A 706 14.06 -5.69 14.77
CA SER A 706 14.53 -5.42 16.13
C SER A 706 15.85 -6.16 16.42
N LYS A 707 16.63 -5.61 17.35
CA LYS A 707 17.87 -6.24 17.83
C LYS A 707 17.64 -7.69 18.30
N ASP A 708 16.53 -7.96 18.98
CA ASP A 708 16.19 -9.29 19.47
C ASP A 708 15.96 -10.29 18.33
N ILE A 709 15.24 -9.90 17.27
CA ILE A 709 15.07 -10.75 16.10
C ILE A 709 16.40 -11.01 15.41
N ILE A 710 17.19 -9.97 15.16
CA ILE A 710 18.49 -10.13 14.50
C ILE A 710 19.43 -11.01 15.33
N ARG A 711 19.40 -10.91 16.67
CA ARG A 711 20.14 -11.80 17.58
C ARG A 711 19.69 -13.25 17.43
N ILE A 712 18.39 -13.51 17.30
CA ILE A 712 17.87 -14.87 17.06
C ILE A 712 18.32 -15.42 15.70
N LEU A 713 18.29 -14.59 14.67
CA LEU A 713 18.76 -15.00 13.34
C LEU A 713 20.26 -15.34 13.37
N LYS A 714 21.06 -14.53 14.07
CA LYS A 714 22.51 -14.76 14.19
C LYS A 714 22.84 -15.98 15.05
N GLY A 715 22.19 -16.10 16.21
CA GLY A 715 22.56 -17.09 17.23
C GLY A 715 24.05 -16.95 17.62
N GLU A 716 24.71 -18.09 17.82
CA GLU A 716 26.15 -18.16 18.20
C GLU A 716 27.10 -18.23 16.99
N ARG A 717 26.60 -17.95 15.76
CA ARG A 717 27.37 -18.12 14.53
C ARG A 717 28.12 -16.85 14.18
N GLU A 718 29.44 -16.91 14.25
CA GLU A 718 30.30 -15.77 13.90
C GLU A 718 30.54 -15.64 12.39
N ASP A 719 30.45 -16.75 11.64
CA ASP A 719 30.76 -16.81 10.20
C ASP A 719 29.59 -16.47 9.28
N ILE A 720 28.45 -16.02 9.82
CA ILE A 720 27.29 -15.62 9.02
C ILE A 720 27.16 -14.11 8.93
N ARG A 721 26.81 -13.66 7.72
CA ARG A 721 26.55 -12.26 7.39
C ARG A 721 25.05 -12.09 7.15
N ILE A 722 24.43 -11.20 7.91
CA ILE A 722 23.02 -10.84 7.77
C ILE A 722 22.94 -9.41 7.27
N TYR A 723 22.19 -9.21 6.19
CA TYR A 723 21.93 -7.93 5.54
C TYR A 723 20.46 -7.56 5.76
N PRO A 724 20.14 -6.73 6.78
CA PRO A 724 18.77 -6.30 7.05
C PRO A 724 18.32 -5.26 6.02
N VAL A 725 17.26 -5.56 5.27
CA VAL A 725 16.85 -4.74 4.12
C VAL A 725 15.34 -4.47 4.14
N PHE A 726 14.99 -3.22 3.87
CA PHE A 726 13.63 -2.81 3.54
C PHE A 726 13.49 -2.58 2.04
N PHE A 727 12.25 -2.62 1.57
CA PHE A 727 11.95 -2.18 0.22
C PHE A 727 10.70 -1.33 0.18
N ASP A 728 10.72 -0.38 -0.75
CA ASP A 728 9.60 0.51 -1.02
C ASP A 728 9.33 0.66 -2.49
N LYS A 729 8.13 1.17 -2.79
CA LYS A 729 7.70 1.37 -4.16
C LYS A 729 7.21 2.78 -4.37
N TYR A 730 7.96 3.53 -5.17
CA TYR A 730 7.57 4.85 -5.66
C TYR A 730 7.35 4.82 -7.18
N TYR A 731 6.98 5.97 -7.75
CA TYR A 731 6.53 6.06 -9.14
C TYR A 731 7.26 7.16 -9.89
N VAL A 732 7.64 6.87 -11.12
CA VAL A 732 8.33 7.79 -12.03
C VAL A 732 7.62 7.81 -13.39
N HIS A 733 7.73 8.90 -14.11
CA HIS A 733 7.27 8.99 -15.49
C HIS A 733 8.42 8.70 -16.45
N SER A 734 8.13 8.04 -17.57
CA SER A 734 9.08 7.88 -18.67
C SER A 734 8.53 8.56 -19.91
N PRO A 735 9.16 9.65 -20.39
CA PRO A 735 8.74 10.31 -21.63
C PRO A 735 8.99 9.44 -22.86
N LYS A 736 9.98 8.53 -22.82
CA LYS A 736 10.36 7.64 -23.93
C LYS A 736 9.63 6.28 -23.83
N GLN A 737 9.43 5.62 -24.98
CA GLN A 737 8.89 4.25 -25.00
C GLN A 737 10.04 3.24 -24.90
N HIS A 738 10.00 2.39 -23.88
CA HIS A 738 10.99 1.35 -23.65
C HIS A 738 10.44 -0.03 -24.01
N ARG A 739 11.24 -0.86 -24.71
CA ARG A 739 10.82 -2.17 -25.23
C ARG A 739 11.36 -3.34 -24.40
N GLY A 740 11.07 -3.31 -23.10
CA GLY A 740 11.45 -4.38 -22.15
C GLY A 740 12.83 -4.20 -21.50
N GLU A 741 13.44 -3.04 -21.67
CA GLU A 741 14.62 -2.62 -20.91
C GLU A 741 14.31 -2.53 -19.42
N SER A 742 15.31 -2.79 -18.60
CA SER A 742 15.27 -2.61 -17.16
C SER A 742 16.37 -1.62 -16.77
N PHE A 743 16.11 -0.78 -15.78
CA PHE A 743 17.08 0.21 -15.34
C PHE A 743 17.43 0.05 -13.88
N TYR A 744 18.59 0.56 -13.46
CA TYR A 744 18.99 0.53 -12.06
C TYR A 744 19.88 1.71 -11.67
N ILE A 745 19.93 2.00 -10.37
CA ILE A 745 20.91 2.90 -9.75
C ILE A 745 21.45 2.17 -8.53
N GLN A 746 22.77 2.15 -8.37
CA GLN A 746 23.45 1.52 -7.24
C GLN A 746 24.50 2.42 -6.57
N ASP A 747 24.71 3.62 -7.11
CA ASP A 747 25.59 4.61 -6.50
C ASP A 747 24.89 5.16 -5.25
N THR A 748 25.43 4.78 -4.09
CA THR A 748 24.83 5.14 -2.80
C THR A 748 24.97 6.63 -2.51
N THR A 749 25.97 7.33 -3.06
CA THR A 749 26.10 8.78 -2.88
C THR A 749 24.98 9.52 -3.60
N GLN A 750 24.67 9.09 -4.83
CA GLN A 750 23.55 9.60 -5.61
C GLN A 750 22.20 9.22 -4.97
N LEU A 751 22.06 7.99 -4.49
CA LEU A 751 20.81 7.58 -3.82
C LEU A 751 20.60 8.33 -2.50
N THR A 752 21.67 8.59 -1.74
CA THR A 752 21.58 9.41 -0.51
C THR A 752 21.28 10.87 -0.82
N SER A 753 21.58 11.40 -2.02
CA SER A 753 21.11 12.75 -2.39
C SER A 753 19.60 12.80 -2.64
N LEU A 754 18.97 11.69 -3.01
CA LEU A 754 17.51 11.57 -2.98
C LEU A 754 16.94 11.50 -1.56
N PHE A 755 17.73 10.97 -0.62
CA PHE A 755 17.36 10.69 0.77
C PHE A 755 18.44 11.21 1.73
N ALA A 756 18.45 12.51 1.99
CA ALA A 756 19.38 13.09 2.96
C ALA A 756 18.94 12.71 4.37
N ASP A 757 19.46 11.60 4.88
CA ASP A 757 19.28 11.22 6.28
C ASP A 757 20.28 11.94 7.17
N THR A 758 19.79 12.94 7.90
CA THR A 758 20.56 13.71 8.89
C THR A 758 21.05 12.84 10.05
N SER A 759 20.32 11.77 10.40
CA SER A 759 20.69 10.81 11.46
C SER A 759 21.71 9.77 11.01
N LYS A 760 21.88 9.57 9.69
CA LYS A 760 22.72 8.54 9.07
C LYS A 760 22.42 7.10 9.51
N GLN A 761 21.20 6.84 9.97
CA GLN A 761 20.77 5.51 10.45
C GLN A 761 20.14 4.67 9.33
N ALA A 762 19.57 5.29 8.30
CA ALA A 762 18.99 4.61 7.13
C ALA A 762 19.68 5.04 5.84
N ALA A 763 19.96 4.08 4.96
CA ALA A 763 20.60 4.35 3.68
C ALA A 763 19.93 3.58 2.54
N VAL A 764 19.52 4.30 1.49
CA VAL A 764 19.06 3.68 0.23
C VAL A 764 20.26 3.32 -0.62
N PHE A 765 20.33 2.07 -1.06
CA PHE A 765 21.50 1.55 -1.76
C PHE A 765 21.20 0.98 -3.15
N PHE A 766 19.94 0.73 -3.49
CA PHE A 766 19.60 0.20 -4.80
C PHE A 766 18.19 0.57 -5.26
N ASN A 767 18.08 1.19 -6.44
CA ASN A 767 16.81 1.41 -7.13
C ASN A 767 16.75 0.55 -8.39
N LEU A 768 15.62 -0.14 -8.61
CA LEU A 768 15.38 -0.97 -9.79
C LEU A 768 14.07 -0.59 -10.47
N PHE A 769 14.12 -0.47 -11.78
CA PHE A 769 13.04 0.06 -12.61
C PHE A 769 12.62 -0.99 -13.64
N ASN A 770 11.31 -1.10 -13.87
CA ASN A 770 10.80 -1.83 -15.02
C ASN A 770 10.48 -0.85 -16.17
N GLY A 771 11.21 -0.90 -17.27
CA GLY A 771 10.97 -0.05 -18.45
C GLY A 771 9.74 -0.46 -19.26
N ILE A 772 8.61 -0.79 -18.60
CA ILE A 772 7.41 -1.27 -19.27
C ILE A 772 6.33 -0.20 -19.24
N LYS A 773 6.14 0.51 -20.35
CA LYS A 773 4.87 1.17 -20.63
C LYS A 773 3.88 0.09 -21.09
N VAL A 774 2.81 -0.12 -20.33
CA VAL A 774 1.78 -1.11 -20.72
C VAL A 774 1.04 -0.56 -21.94
N GLU A 775 1.03 -1.30 -23.06
CA GLU A 775 0.36 -0.92 -24.34
C GLU A 775 -1.16 -0.63 -24.23
N GLN A 776 -1.78 -0.75 -23.05
CA GLN A 776 -3.19 -0.43 -22.83
C GLN A 776 -3.45 1.07 -22.59
N GLY A 777 -2.91 1.94 -23.45
CA GLY A 777 -3.17 3.39 -23.45
C GLY A 777 -2.90 4.09 -22.10
N ASP A 778 -3.64 5.18 -21.83
CA ASP A 778 -3.60 6.03 -20.62
C ASP A 778 -3.66 5.29 -19.27
N LYS A 779 -3.92 3.97 -19.24
CA LYS A 779 -4.10 3.18 -18.01
C LYS A 779 -2.87 3.15 -17.10
N ASN A 780 -1.66 3.37 -17.62
CA ASN A 780 -0.42 3.39 -16.82
C ASN A 780 0.50 4.55 -17.24
N PHE A 781 0.14 5.77 -16.83
CA PHE A 781 0.92 6.99 -17.09
C PHE A 781 2.26 7.02 -16.32
N TYR A 782 2.35 6.32 -15.19
CA TYR A 782 3.54 6.20 -14.36
C TYR A 782 4.08 4.77 -14.35
N ASN A 783 5.40 4.64 -14.26
CA ASN A 783 6.16 3.41 -14.07
C ASN A 783 6.53 3.26 -12.59
N GLY A 784 6.62 2.03 -12.11
CA GLY A 784 7.02 1.78 -10.73
C GLY A 784 8.53 1.64 -10.60
N VAL A 785 9.04 2.01 -9.44
CA VAL A 785 10.43 1.78 -9.02
C VAL A 785 10.38 1.03 -7.70
N ILE A 786 11.24 0.03 -7.53
CA ILE A 786 11.49 -0.55 -6.21
C ILE A 786 12.80 0.03 -5.67
N SER A 787 12.73 0.58 -4.46
CA SER A 787 13.85 1.14 -3.71
C SER A 787 14.21 0.19 -2.59
N TYR A 788 15.50 -0.05 -2.37
CA TYR A 788 16.01 -0.87 -1.28
C TYR A 788 16.85 -0.04 -0.33
N SER A 789 16.57 -0.18 0.96
CA SER A 789 17.28 0.51 2.03
C SER A 789 17.72 -0.44 3.14
N THR A 790 18.74 -0.04 3.89
CA THR A 790 19.26 -0.75 5.06
C THR A 790 19.37 0.20 6.24
N LEU A 791 19.49 -0.38 7.44
CA LEU A 791 19.84 0.33 8.66
C LEU A 791 21.34 0.22 8.92
N LEU A 792 21.93 1.29 9.47
CA LEU A 792 23.35 1.43 9.79
C LEU A 792 23.51 1.80 11.26
N ASN A 793 24.57 1.29 11.90
CA ASN A 793 24.93 1.56 13.30
C ASN A 793 23.86 1.14 14.35
N ILE A 794 22.86 0.33 13.99
CA ILE A 794 21.78 -0.08 14.92
C ILE A 794 22.11 -1.37 15.68
N TYR A 795 22.87 -2.28 15.07
CA TYR A 795 23.05 -3.65 15.57
C TYR A 795 24.39 -3.85 16.30
N GLU A 796 24.87 -2.82 17.00
CA GLU A 796 26.12 -2.90 17.76
C GLU A 796 26.10 -4.09 18.73
N GLY A 797 27.20 -4.85 18.76
CA GLY A 797 27.32 -6.08 19.55
C GLY A 797 26.54 -7.29 19.02
N ILE A 798 25.82 -7.15 17.90
CA ILE A 798 25.07 -8.25 17.26
C ILE A 798 25.61 -8.50 15.85
N LEU A 799 25.59 -7.51 14.97
CA LEU A 799 26.15 -7.59 13.62
C LEU A 799 27.41 -6.74 13.51
N ASP A 800 28.31 -7.10 12.59
CA ASP A 800 29.40 -6.22 12.18
C ASP A 800 28.83 -5.20 11.18
N ASP A 801 28.78 -3.93 11.56
CA ASP A 801 28.34 -2.85 10.68
C ASP A 801 29.26 -2.70 9.46
N GLY A 802 30.54 -3.09 9.59
CA GLY A 802 31.48 -3.20 8.50
C GLY A 802 31.00 -4.14 7.40
N ASP A 803 30.46 -5.32 7.76
CA ASP A 803 29.90 -6.26 6.79
C ASP A 803 28.70 -5.67 6.05
N ILE A 804 27.80 -4.96 6.75
CA ILE A 804 26.64 -4.29 6.14
C ILE A 804 27.12 -3.22 5.16
N ARG A 805 28.09 -2.39 5.57
CA ARG A 805 28.63 -1.32 4.73
C ARG A 805 29.34 -1.87 3.49
N GLN A 806 30.18 -2.89 3.62
CA GLN A 806 30.87 -3.51 2.48
C GLN A 806 29.91 -4.26 1.55
N GLY A 807 28.84 -4.84 2.11
CA GLY A 807 27.84 -5.57 1.34
C GLY A 807 26.83 -4.67 0.61
N LEU A 808 26.46 -3.51 1.16
CA LEU A 808 25.35 -2.71 0.64
C LEU A 808 25.73 -1.27 0.27
N ILE A 809 26.72 -0.67 0.93
CA ILE A 809 26.98 0.78 0.84
C ILE A 809 28.21 1.09 0.00
N TYR A 810 29.36 0.58 0.41
CA TYR A 810 30.64 0.86 -0.24
C TYR A 810 30.78 0.08 -1.54
N ASP A 811 31.33 0.74 -2.55
CA ASP A 811 31.56 0.11 -3.84
C ASP A 811 32.62 -0.99 -3.71
N GLY A 812 32.27 -2.17 -4.22
CA GLY A 812 33.07 -3.38 -4.07
C GLY A 812 32.40 -4.59 -4.69
N THR A 813 33.17 -5.66 -4.89
CA THR A 813 32.72 -6.88 -5.59
C THR A 813 31.59 -7.61 -4.86
N ILE A 814 31.55 -7.53 -3.52
CA ILE A 814 30.49 -8.11 -2.68
C ILE A 814 29.17 -7.37 -2.94
N LYS A 815 29.17 -6.04 -2.85
CA LYS A 815 28.01 -5.20 -3.16
C LYS A 815 27.50 -5.47 -4.56
N ASP A 816 28.36 -5.41 -5.57
CA ASP A 816 27.96 -5.68 -6.95
C ASP A 816 27.28 -7.04 -7.09
N THR A 817 27.88 -8.09 -6.52
CA THR A 817 27.33 -9.47 -6.58
C THR A 817 25.97 -9.57 -5.88
N LEU A 818 25.79 -8.94 -4.70
CA LEU A 818 24.49 -8.88 -4.01
C LEU A 818 23.42 -8.20 -4.87
N LEU A 819 23.77 -7.08 -5.51
CA LEU A 819 22.84 -6.34 -6.37
C LEU A 819 22.53 -7.09 -7.67
N HIS A 820 23.49 -7.83 -8.24
CA HIS A 820 23.27 -8.75 -9.35
C HIS A 820 22.32 -9.88 -8.96
N TYR A 821 22.53 -10.50 -7.80
CA TYR A 821 21.68 -11.55 -7.28
C TYR A 821 20.24 -11.07 -7.02
N LEU A 822 20.09 -9.88 -6.44
CA LEU A 822 18.80 -9.25 -6.26
C LEU A 822 18.12 -8.97 -7.61
N THR A 823 18.88 -8.46 -8.59
CA THR A 823 18.39 -8.26 -9.96
C THR A 823 17.87 -9.55 -10.58
N ILE A 824 18.66 -10.62 -10.61
CA ILE A 824 18.22 -11.90 -11.23
C ILE A 824 17.08 -12.53 -10.45
N PHE A 825 16.93 -12.26 -9.14
CA PHE A 825 15.75 -12.65 -8.40
C PHE A 825 14.47 -12.00 -8.96
N HIS A 826 14.49 -10.70 -9.28
CA HIS A 826 13.38 -10.04 -9.98
C HIS A 826 13.09 -10.65 -11.35
N PHE A 827 14.13 -10.99 -12.12
CA PHE A 827 13.97 -11.68 -13.40
C PHE A 827 13.50 -13.13 -13.23
N SER A 828 13.82 -13.81 -12.11
CA SER A 828 13.35 -15.17 -11.86
C SER A 828 11.83 -15.24 -11.70
N ARG A 829 11.21 -14.12 -11.26
CA ARG A 829 9.77 -13.96 -11.06
C ARG A 829 9.06 -13.27 -12.23
N TYR A 830 9.76 -13.05 -13.34
CA TYR A 830 9.37 -12.20 -14.48
C TYR A 830 7.89 -12.25 -14.90
N LYS A 831 7.45 -11.20 -15.59
CA LYS A 831 6.15 -11.18 -16.28
C LYS A 831 6.36 -11.48 -17.77
N ALA A 832 5.75 -12.56 -18.27
CA ALA A 832 5.63 -12.78 -19.70
C ALA A 832 4.59 -11.80 -20.28
N ARG A 833 4.92 -11.12 -21.38
CA ARG A 833 3.98 -10.49 -22.31
C ARG A 833 4.41 -10.81 -23.74
N GLN A 834 4.83 -9.81 -24.52
CA GLN A 834 5.51 -9.99 -25.81
C GLN A 834 6.99 -10.36 -25.61
N LYS A 835 7.67 -9.66 -24.69
CA LYS A 835 9.03 -9.96 -24.19
C LYS A 835 9.00 -10.26 -22.69
N ILE A 836 10.07 -10.89 -22.20
CA ILE A 836 10.29 -11.05 -20.76
C ILE A 836 10.81 -9.73 -20.20
N SER A 837 10.30 -9.36 -19.04
CA SER A 837 10.75 -8.21 -18.26
C SER A 837 10.70 -8.58 -16.78
N LEU A 838 11.60 -7.99 -15.97
CA LEU A 838 11.64 -8.25 -14.54
C LEU A 838 10.29 -7.99 -13.85
N LYS A 839 10.01 -8.76 -12.79
CA LYS A 839 8.87 -8.47 -11.91
C LYS A 839 9.33 -7.43 -10.89
N LEU A 840 8.82 -6.20 -11.02
CA LEU A 840 9.24 -5.08 -10.16
C LEU A 840 9.09 -5.39 -8.67
N ASP A 841 7.97 -5.99 -8.27
CA ASP A 841 7.73 -6.39 -6.88
C ASP A 841 7.67 -7.93 -6.81
N PRO A 842 8.77 -8.60 -6.44
CA PRO A 842 8.82 -10.04 -6.30
C PRO A 842 8.21 -10.50 -4.97
N PHE A 843 8.04 -9.60 -3.99
CA PHE A 843 7.61 -9.85 -2.62
C PHE A 843 6.10 -9.79 -2.41
N ASP A 844 5.33 -9.25 -3.36
CA ASP A 844 3.85 -9.12 -3.37
C ASP A 844 3.05 -10.36 -2.88
N ARG A 845 3.62 -11.57 -2.93
CA ARG A 845 3.00 -12.79 -2.35
C ARG A 845 3.00 -12.80 -0.82
N ILE A 846 4.00 -12.18 -0.19
CA ILE A 846 4.22 -12.11 1.25
C ILE A 846 3.93 -10.69 1.76
N ILE A 847 4.43 -9.66 1.09
CA ILE A 847 4.27 -8.25 1.48
C ILE A 847 3.55 -7.53 0.33
N GLY A 848 2.22 -7.37 0.45
CA GLY A 848 1.37 -6.74 -0.58
C GLY A 848 -0.13 -6.88 -0.30
N ASP A 849 -0.94 -6.12 -1.06
CA ASP A 849 -2.40 -6.11 -0.90
C ASP A 849 -3.07 -7.45 -1.20
N ASN A 850 -2.45 -8.25 -2.07
CA ASN A 850 -2.87 -9.62 -2.41
C ASN A 850 -1.91 -10.66 -1.82
N SER A 851 -1.25 -10.33 -0.70
CA SER A 851 -0.41 -11.26 0.03
C SER A 851 -1.21 -12.44 0.56
N VAL A 852 -0.52 -13.54 0.87
CA VAL A 852 -1.16 -14.72 1.49
C VAL A 852 -1.87 -14.35 2.80
N GLY A 853 -1.35 -13.41 3.58
CA GLY A 853 -2.00 -12.93 4.81
C GLY A 853 -3.37 -12.33 4.52
N ALA A 854 -3.46 -11.39 3.57
CA ALA A 854 -4.72 -10.76 3.19
C ALA A 854 -5.70 -11.72 2.50
N LEU A 855 -5.20 -12.60 1.63
CA LEU A 855 -6.04 -13.55 0.90
C LEU A 855 -6.58 -14.66 1.80
N SER A 856 -5.96 -14.95 2.94
CA SER A 856 -6.40 -16.01 3.84
C SER A 856 -7.60 -15.64 4.71
N GLU A 857 -8.11 -14.40 4.62
CA GLU A 857 -9.21 -13.93 5.44
C GLU A 857 -10.58 -14.06 4.75
N PHE A 858 -11.59 -14.45 5.52
CA PHE A 858 -12.99 -14.43 5.10
C PHE A 858 -13.94 -14.19 6.30
N SER A 859 -15.17 -13.73 6.04
CA SER A 859 -16.13 -13.41 7.10
C SER A 859 -16.48 -14.62 7.97
N HIS A 860 -16.47 -14.42 9.29
CA HIS A 860 -16.92 -15.41 10.27
C HIS A 860 -18.46 -15.58 10.23
N ALA A 861 -18.97 -16.68 10.81
CA ALA A 861 -20.40 -17.01 10.83
C ALA A 861 -21.32 -15.90 11.38
N GLY A 862 -20.81 -15.08 12.30
CA GLY A 862 -21.52 -13.95 12.90
C GLY A 862 -21.40 -12.62 12.15
N GLY A 863 -20.66 -12.55 11.04
CA GLY A 863 -20.50 -11.36 10.19
C GLY A 863 -19.63 -10.24 10.77
N SER A 864 -19.55 -10.11 12.09
CA SER A 864 -18.83 -9.02 12.79
C SER A 864 -17.33 -9.23 12.97
N ALA A 865 -16.78 -10.33 12.46
CA ALA A 865 -15.38 -10.70 12.62
C ALA A 865 -14.87 -11.42 11.37
N THR A 866 -13.57 -11.38 11.15
CA THR A 866 -12.89 -12.13 10.08
C THR A 866 -12.26 -13.40 10.64
N PHE A 867 -12.15 -14.43 9.80
CA PHE A 867 -11.50 -15.69 10.10
C PHE A 867 -10.26 -15.83 9.22
N ASN A 868 -9.13 -16.20 9.82
CA ASN A 868 -7.85 -16.39 9.13
C ASN A 868 -7.60 -17.88 8.85
N ALA A 869 -7.72 -18.29 7.59
CA ALA A 869 -7.53 -19.66 7.14
C ALA A 869 -6.10 -20.17 7.30
N LEU A 870 -5.08 -19.32 7.10
CA LEU A 870 -3.68 -19.72 7.23
C LEU A 870 -3.36 -20.05 8.69
N ALA A 871 -3.77 -19.17 9.61
CA ALA A 871 -3.59 -19.39 11.04
C ALA A 871 -4.27 -20.68 11.51
N PHE A 872 -5.48 -20.95 11.00
CA PHE A 872 -6.20 -22.19 11.26
C PHE A 872 -5.45 -23.42 10.71
N LEU A 873 -5.01 -23.38 9.45
CA LEU A 873 -4.30 -24.51 8.84
C LEU A 873 -2.92 -24.76 9.46
N ASN A 874 -2.24 -23.74 9.98
CA ASN A 874 -1.05 -23.92 10.80
C ASN A 874 -1.35 -24.81 12.03
N LYS A 875 -2.50 -24.59 12.68
CA LYS A 875 -2.91 -25.40 13.83
C LYS A 875 -3.29 -26.82 13.42
N VAL A 876 -3.92 -26.99 12.27
CA VAL A 876 -4.21 -28.32 11.72
C VAL A 876 -2.90 -29.07 11.43
N ARG A 877 -1.92 -28.42 10.78
CA ARG A 877 -0.59 -28.98 10.51
C ARG A 877 0.09 -29.43 11.80
N GLU A 878 0.10 -28.57 12.83
CA GLU A 878 0.67 -28.88 14.14
C GLU A 878 0.06 -30.18 14.73
N VAL A 879 -1.27 -30.30 14.71
CA VAL A 879 -1.97 -31.51 15.21
C VAL A 879 -1.63 -32.75 14.38
N LEU A 880 -1.57 -32.63 13.05
CA LEU A 880 -1.19 -33.74 12.17
C LEU A 880 0.27 -34.17 12.35
N SER A 881 1.18 -33.24 12.66
CA SER A 881 2.59 -33.58 12.92
C SER A 881 2.82 -34.28 14.26
N VAL A 882 1.98 -34.01 15.28
CA VAL A 882 2.06 -34.68 16.59
C VAL A 882 1.65 -36.16 16.52
N THR A 883 0.92 -36.56 15.47
CA THR A 883 0.49 -37.95 15.27
C THR A 883 1.52 -38.82 14.54
N GLU A 884 2.64 -38.24 14.06
CA GLU A 884 3.76 -38.99 13.46
C GLU A 884 4.86 -39.36 14.49
N THR A 885 4.79 -38.82 15.71
CA THR A 885 5.75 -39.05 16.80
C THR A 885 5.22 -39.96 17.93
N VAL A 886 4.03 -40.54 17.76
CA VAL A 886 3.45 -41.60 18.61
C VAL A 886 3.21 -42.82 17.74
#